data_AF-A0AAN6MNB6-F1
#
_entry.id   AF-A0AAN6MNB6-F1
#
_cell.length_a   1.000
_cell.length_b   1.000
_cell.length_c   1.000
_cell.angle_alpha   90.00
_cell.angle_beta   90.00
_cell.angle_gamma   90.00
#
_symmetry.space_group_name_H-M   'P 1'
#
loop_
_entity.id
_entity.type
_entity.pdbx_description
1 polymer ?
#
loop_
_entity_poly.entity_id
_entity_poly.type
_entity_poly.pdbx_seq_one_letter_code
_entity_poly.pdbx_strand_id
1 'polypeptide(L)'
;MSNCESNREVRTEPFTTTTRSATDHNEEGALLGHRHGTSETADVPSNEAEEWISTPLHPWCVCVFIAFGISLIAAIIVLLVLSLRRQGFVTVGTALSAHHTLWRLSLLWTSLPSFIFTCLGLYWGAIANAASDRQPFVGLNRPHGGPAKETVLLDYRSIISLIKWLPAFRNGHHQVAWAQLAALVFTILSPLAANLFVASEAFFQQDVPILFNSTFDQGSLNNTMDIRVVLDAAAATLVYGASDRPWTNHQYAFRPFYTDFQVTGAPPPTNTTALTARTVAYSGYLDCAVLSPGADYNITSTSDPSSPSGAELVMTGTDRGCPVRQEFTVDDLQQVYFLTTSQPSCGIAAQYSRLVFTYAHFSAAGAPFLANTSVVSCAPLYRRTAGDLRVTVPNPRDPTTPGGDKPQILGFSPSQPPQDARDDSFGFWVPFESLLFQSEVFSAGTTWATTDFGTVAMYRALQRQGGWDGRKDNSTVLGGEVLAASVVDVFTSVYLTAMATAGLDPLGGAGGPQGTTARLETRLTRLFVVPWVAGTIIGVLGVILVVAGWVLVYVERHKTLLYEEPAGLLAYAGLLEGSELIEVARRVRNSEGFDGKVGETVLRNANGEGKEKGERGSKKGKGPQGEVVGDCWKMTAGIKPQIIITPKADDDAAGRMGSTGGNSIV
;
A
#
# COMPACT_ATOMS: atom_id res chain seq x y z
N MET A 1 -31.27 -28.09 39.72
CA MET A 1 -32.04 -26.95 40.27
C MET A 1 -33.11 -26.59 39.25
N SER A 2 -34.35 -26.47 39.75
CA SER A 2 -35.67 -26.39 39.10
C SER A 2 -35.80 -25.45 37.90
N ASN A 3 -36.42 -25.81 36.76
CA ASN A 3 -37.82 -26.17 36.43
C ASN A 3 -38.76 -24.98 36.10
N CYS A 4 -39.50 -25.20 34.99
CA CYS A 4 -40.88 -24.81 34.63
C CYS A 4 -41.04 -23.85 33.42
N GLU A 5 -41.94 -24.01 32.45
CA GLU A 5 -42.56 -25.12 31.66
C GLU A 5 -43.82 -24.55 30.96
N SER A 6 -44.26 -25.19 29.86
CA SER A 6 -45.62 -25.20 29.27
C SER A 6 -45.90 -24.22 28.11
N ASN A 7 -45.88 -24.67 26.83
CA ASN A 7 -46.98 -25.30 26.02
C ASN A 7 -47.89 -24.24 25.34
N ARG A 8 -48.46 -24.40 24.13
CA ARG A 8 -48.76 -25.54 23.23
C ARG A 8 -49.26 -25.02 21.86
N GLU A 9 -49.05 -25.82 20.80
CA GLU A 9 -49.96 -26.22 19.67
C GLU A 9 -50.88 -25.22 18.93
N VAL A 10 -51.39 -25.41 17.70
CA VAL A 10 -51.12 -26.15 16.44
C VAL A 10 -52.33 -25.83 15.51
N ARG A 11 -52.07 -25.65 14.20
CA ARG A 11 -52.94 -25.87 13.00
C ARG A 11 -54.19 -25.03 12.61
N THR A 12 -54.22 -24.83 11.27
CA THR A 12 -55.30 -24.92 10.25
C THR A 12 -56.29 -23.78 9.99
N GLU A 13 -56.24 -23.30 8.73
CA GLU A 13 -57.26 -22.83 7.76
C GLU A 13 -58.75 -23.18 8.04
N PRO A 14 -59.80 -22.49 7.48
CA PRO A 14 -59.92 -22.15 6.04
C PRO A 14 -60.81 -20.95 5.59
N PHE A 15 -60.82 -20.78 4.25
CA PHE A 15 -61.81 -20.15 3.34
C PHE A 15 -63.27 -20.05 3.82
N THR A 16 -63.98 -18.96 3.48
CA THR A 16 -65.42 -19.00 3.15
C THR A 16 -65.92 -17.76 2.38
N THR A 17 -66.63 -18.05 1.29
CA THR A 17 -67.48 -17.18 0.47
C THR A 17 -68.82 -16.94 1.17
N THR A 18 -69.48 -15.78 1.00
CA THR A 18 -70.93 -15.66 1.22
C THR A 18 -71.56 -14.65 0.28
N THR A 19 -72.48 -15.15 -0.54
CA THR A 19 -73.52 -14.46 -1.32
C THR A 19 -74.69 -14.08 -0.41
N ARG A 20 -75.38 -12.96 -0.69
CA ARG A 20 -76.82 -12.88 -0.44
C ARG A 20 -77.51 -11.91 -1.40
N SER A 21 -78.53 -12.43 -2.05
CA SER A 21 -79.50 -11.80 -2.93
C SER A 21 -80.79 -11.49 -2.14
N ALA A 22 -81.74 -10.84 -2.83
CA ALA A 22 -83.18 -10.71 -2.58
C ALA A 22 -83.61 -9.38 -1.92
N THR A 23 -84.63 -8.64 -2.37
CA THR A 23 -85.68 -8.87 -3.39
C THR A 23 -86.59 -7.63 -3.48
N ASP A 24 -87.33 -7.52 -4.60
CA ASP A 24 -88.73 -7.03 -4.72
C ASP A 24 -89.03 -5.51 -4.70
N HIS A 25 -90.00 -4.96 -5.44
CA HIS A 25 -90.87 -5.37 -6.54
C HIS A 25 -91.59 -4.09 -7.07
N ASN A 26 -92.14 -4.18 -8.29
CA ASN A 26 -93.36 -3.47 -8.79
C ASN A 26 -93.25 -2.00 -9.22
N GLU A 27 -94.03 -1.50 -10.20
CA GLU A 27 -94.75 -2.04 -11.36
C GLU A 27 -95.16 -0.84 -12.23
N GLU A 28 -95.55 -1.15 -13.46
CA GLU A 28 -96.06 -0.39 -14.62
C GLU A 28 -96.76 0.99 -14.48
N GLY A 29 -96.67 1.78 -15.56
CA GLY A 29 -97.65 2.82 -15.89
C GLY A 29 -97.26 3.68 -17.11
N ALA A 30 -98.03 3.55 -18.20
CA ALA A 30 -97.74 4.07 -19.54
C ALA A 30 -98.29 5.49 -19.86
N LEU A 31 -97.81 6.01 -21.00
CA LEU A 31 -98.44 6.91 -22.01
C LEU A 31 -98.01 8.39 -22.15
N LEU A 32 -97.53 8.66 -23.37
CA LEU A 32 -97.75 9.81 -24.29
C LEU A 32 -97.32 11.24 -23.89
N GLY A 33 -96.41 11.82 -24.68
CA GLY A 33 -96.17 13.26 -24.74
C GLY A 33 -95.12 13.69 -25.79
N HIS A 34 -95.59 14.17 -26.93
CA HIS A 34 -94.81 14.76 -28.02
C HIS A 34 -94.53 16.26 -27.69
N ARG A 35 -93.27 16.73 -27.62
CA ARG A 35 -92.85 18.05 -28.19
C ARG A 35 -91.39 18.43 -27.96
N HIS A 36 -90.81 18.89 -29.06
CA HIS A 36 -89.74 19.87 -29.27
C HIS A 36 -88.88 20.39 -28.11
N GLY A 37 -87.60 20.05 -28.25
CA GLY A 37 -86.40 20.83 -28.01
C GLY A 37 -86.54 22.29 -27.57
N THR A 38 -85.98 22.54 -26.38
CA THR A 38 -85.22 23.75 -26.10
C THR A 38 -83.89 23.33 -25.48
N SER A 39 -82.82 23.91 -26.00
CA SER A 39 -81.44 23.72 -25.56
C SER A 39 -81.28 24.38 -24.20
N GLU A 40 -81.04 23.57 -23.17
CA GLU A 40 -80.56 24.02 -21.87
C GLU A 40 -79.18 23.39 -21.68
N THR A 41 -78.16 24.25 -21.66
CA THR A 41 -76.77 23.90 -21.39
C THR A 41 -76.66 23.35 -19.97
N ALA A 42 -76.65 22.03 -19.84
CA ALA A 42 -76.21 21.38 -18.61
C ALA A 42 -74.68 21.53 -18.52
N ASP A 43 -74.23 22.40 -17.61
CA ASP A 43 -72.85 22.41 -17.12
C ASP A 43 -72.55 21.03 -16.51
N VAL A 44 -71.83 20.20 -17.26
CA VAL A 44 -71.24 18.96 -16.77
C VAL A 44 -70.08 19.36 -15.85
N PRO A 45 -70.02 18.87 -14.59
CA PRO A 45 -68.85 19.08 -13.76
C PRO A 45 -67.66 18.41 -14.45
N SER A 46 -66.76 19.21 -15.02
CA SER A 46 -65.50 18.72 -15.54
C SER A 46 -64.67 18.21 -14.35
N ASN A 47 -64.72 16.91 -14.11
CA ASN A 47 -63.66 16.24 -13.36
C ASN A 47 -62.37 16.58 -14.12
N GLU A 48 -61.56 17.51 -13.61
CA GLU A 48 -60.24 17.81 -14.15
C GLU A 48 -59.46 16.50 -14.14
N ALA A 49 -59.31 15.88 -15.30
CA ALA A 49 -58.59 14.63 -15.43
C ALA A 49 -57.15 14.85 -14.94
N GLU A 50 -56.71 14.03 -13.99
CA GLU A 50 -55.38 14.13 -13.41
C GLU A 50 -54.31 13.85 -14.47
N GLU A 51 -53.26 14.66 -14.47
CA GLU A 51 -52.18 14.55 -15.46
C GLU A 51 -51.42 13.22 -15.30
N TRP A 52 -51.23 12.49 -16.39
CA TRP A 52 -50.47 11.25 -16.35
C TRP A 52 -48.97 11.54 -16.18
N ILE A 53 -48.40 10.99 -15.12
CA ILE A 53 -46.97 11.03 -14.83
C ILE A 53 -46.49 9.59 -14.66
N SER A 54 -45.47 9.21 -15.43
CA SER A 54 -44.85 7.90 -15.28
C SER A 54 -44.36 7.67 -13.84
N THR A 55 -44.57 6.47 -13.29
CA THR A 55 -44.20 6.08 -11.93
C THR A 55 -42.78 6.49 -11.48
N PRO A 56 -41.70 6.30 -12.26
CA PRO A 56 -40.35 6.71 -11.82
C PRO A 56 -40.17 8.22 -11.71
N LEU A 57 -40.98 9.01 -12.43
CA LEU A 57 -40.92 10.47 -12.45
C LEU A 57 -41.84 11.11 -11.40
N HIS A 58 -42.63 10.31 -10.69
CA HIS A 58 -43.48 10.80 -9.61
C HIS A 58 -42.63 11.51 -8.54
N PRO A 59 -43.03 12.68 -8.02
CA PRO A 59 -42.22 13.47 -7.10
C PRO A 59 -41.73 12.68 -5.88
N TRP A 60 -42.56 11.79 -5.33
CA TRP A 60 -42.18 10.90 -4.24
C TRP A 60 -40.97 10.00 -4.57
N CYS A 61 -40.93 9.41 -5.78
CA CYS A 61 -39.83 8.55 -6.24
C CYS A 61 -38.52 9.32 -6.35
N VAL A 62 -38.57 10.54 -6.92
CA VAL A 62 -37.40 11.41 -7.06
C VAL A 62 -36.93 11.91 -5.69
N CYS A 63 -37.83 12.19 -4.75
CA CYS A 63 -37.46 12.52 -3.37
C CYS A 63 -36.75 11.36 -2.65
N VAL A 64 -37.21 10.12 -2.84
CA VAL A 64 -36.54 8.92 -2.29
C VAL A 64 -35.14 8.76 -2.90
N PHE A 65 -34.98 9.00 -4.20
CA PHE A 65 -33.67 9.01 -4.84
C PHE A 65 -32.71 10.00 -4.18
N ILE A 66 -33.17 11.24 -4.00
CA ILE A 66 -32.39 12.32 -3.42
C ILE A 66 -32.01 11.98 -1.97
N ALA A 67 -32.96 11.51 -1.17
CA ALA A 67 -32.71 11.10 0.21
C ALA A 67 -31.67 9.97 0.31
N PHE A 68 -31.77 8.95 -0.55
CA PHE A 68 -30.80 7.87 -0.61
C PHE A 68 -29.41 8.35 -1.04
N GLY A 69 -29.32 9.24 -2.03
CA GLY A 69 -28.05 9.83 -2.47
C GLY A 69 -27.36 10.67 -1.39
N ILE A 70 -28.13 11.48 -0.64
CA ILE A 70 -27.60 12.25 0.51
C ILE A 70 -27.08 11.30 1.60
N SER A 71 -27.82 10.25 1.92
CA SER A 71 -27.40 9.22 2.89
C SER A 71 -26.09 8.56 2.47
N LEU A 72 -25.93 8.25 1.18
CA LEU A 72 -24.72 7.63 0.64
C LEU A 72 -23.51 8.58 0.71
N ILE A 73 -23.68 9.86 0.39
CA ILE A 73 -22.64 10.88 0.56
C ILE A 73 -22.20 10.96 2.03
N ALA A 74 -23.16 11.03 2.96
CA ALA A 74 -22.88 11.09 4.39
C ALA A 74 -22.10 9.86 4.87
N ALA A 75 -22.49 8.65 4.42
CA ALA A 75 -21.81 7.41 4.74
C ALA A 75 -20.34 7.40 4.25
N ILE A 76 -20.09 7.84 3.01
CA ILE A 76 -18.72 7.92 2.47
C ILE A 76 -17.87 8.91 3.27
N ILE A 77 -18.41 10.07 3.63
CA ILE A 77 -17.69 11.08 4.44
C ILE A 77 -17.33 10.51 5.82
N VAL A 78 -18.29 9.86 6.50
CA VAL A 78 -18.05 9.26 7.82
C VAL A 78 -16.97 8.17 7.73
N LEU A 79 -17.02 7.29 6.73
CA LEU A 79 -16.01 6.26 6.52
C LEU A 79 -14.64 6.86 6.18
N LEU A 80 -14.58 7.94 5.40
CA LEU A 80 -13.34 8.64 5.08
C LEU A 80 -12.69 9.24 6.35
N VAL A 81 -13.49 9.94 7.17
CA VAL A 81 -13.00 10.51 8.44
C VAL A 81 -12.54 9.41 9.39
N LEU A 82 -13.28 8.31 9.48
CA LEU A 82 -12.93 7.18 10.33
C LEU A 82 -11.63 6.51 9.85
N SER A 83 -11.48 6.31 8.54
CA SER A 83 -10.29 5.74 7.91
C SER A 83 -9.06 6.60 8.16
N LEU A 84 -9.19 7.93 8.09
CA LEU A 84 -8.08 8.86 8.35
C LEU A 84 -7.71 8.92 9.83
N ARG A 85 -8.69 8.95 10.74
CA ARG A 85 -8.44 9.05 12.19
C ARG A 85 -7.91 7.76 12.80
N ARG A 86 -8.39 6.61 12.35
CA ARG A 86 -8.07 5.31 12.96
C ARG A 86 -7.04 4.50 12.18
N GLN A 87 -6.40 5.05 11.15
CA GLN A 87 -5.49 4.31 10.26
C GLN A 87 -6.17 3.04 9.71
N GLY A 88 -7.27 3.27 8.99
CA GLY A 88 -8.19 2.23 8.50
C GLY A 88 -9.38 2.03 9.44
N PHE A 89 -10.47 1.48 8.91
CA PHE A 89 -11.72 1.34 9.67
C PHE A 89 -12.03 -0.11 10.09
N VAL A 90 -11.61 -1.10 9.30
CA VAL A 90 -11.82 -2.53 9.58
C VAL A 90 -10.50 -3.28 9.41
N THR A 91 -10.17 -4.14 10.38
CA THR A 91 -9.07 -5.11 10.27
C THR A 91 -9.53 -6.30 9.46
N VAL A 92 -8.81 -6.61 8.38
CA VAL A 92 -9.04 -7.81 7.59
C VAL A 92 -8.17 -8.90 8.21
N GLY A 93 -8.78 -9.86 8.90
CA GLY A 93 -8.03 -10.94 9.54
C GLY A 93 -7.22 -11.72 8.50
N THR A 94 -5.90 -11.78 8.68
CA THR A 94 -5.01 -12.72 7.96
C THR A 94 -5.02 -14.11 8.59
N ALA A 95 -5.60 -14.25 9.78
CA ALA A 95 -5.78 -15.52 10.44
C ALA A 95 -6.97 -16.27 9.83
N LEU A 96 -6.70 -17.03 8.76
CA LEU A 96 -7.02 -18.45 8.65
C LEU A 96 -6.69 -18.88 7.21
N SER A 97 -5.91 -19.94 7.10
CA SER A 97 -5.58 -20.68 5.88
C SER A 97 -6.83 -21.17 5.14
N ALA A 98 -7.49 -20.27 4.43
CA ALA A 98 -8.46 -20.60 3.40
C ALA A 98 -8.34 -19.52 2.33
N HIS A 99 -7.60 -19.85 1.27
CA HIS A 99 -7.60 -19.08 0.02
C HIS A 99 -9.04 -18.74 -0.45
N HIS A 100 -10.03 -19.54 -0.03
CA HIS A 100 -11.45 -19.34 -0.27
C HIS A 100 -12.15 -18.24 0.56
N THR A 101 -11.72 -17.92 1.79
CA THR A 101 -12.34 -16.85 2.60
C THR A 101 -11.77 -15.48 2.29
N LEU A 102 -10.47 -15.38 2.01
CA LEU A 102 -9.82 -14.12 1.60
C LEU A 102 -10.42 -13.56 0.30
N TRP A 103 -10.74 -14.43 -0.67
CA TRP A 103 -11.47 -14.05 -1.88
C TRP A 103 -12.89 -13.56 -1.58
N ARG A 104 -13.61 -14.23 -0.66
CA ARG A 104 -14.98 -13.82 -0.30
C ARG A 104 -15.02 -12.46 0.39
N LEU A 105 -14.09 -12.19 1.31
CA LEU A 105 -14.00 -10.88 1.95
C LEU A 105 -13.57 -9.81 0.94
N SER A 106 -12.57 -10.09 0.10
CA SER A 106 -12.08 -9.13 -0.92
C SER A 106 -13.12 -8.76 -1.95
N LEU A 107 -13.91 -9.74 -2.38
CA LEU A 107 -15.06 -9.52 -3.25
C LEU A 107 -16.14 -8.73 -2.52
N LEU A 108 -16.39 -8.96 -1.22
CA LEU A 108 -17.47 -8.27 -0.51
C LEU A 108 -17.24 -6.76 -0.45
N TRP A 109 -16.03 -6.28 -0.11
CA TRP A 109 -15.80 -4.84 0.00
C TRP A 109 -15.63 -4.14 -1.36
N THR A 110 -15.23 -4.85 -2.42
CA THR A 110 -15.09 -4.26 -3.77
C THR A 110 -16.39 -4.33 -4.59
N SER A 111 -17.17 -5.41 -4.45
CA SER A 111 -18.42 -5.60 -5.20
C SER A 111 -19.60 -4.84 -4.59
N LEU A 112 -19.66 -4.70 -3.26
CA LEU A 112 -20.80 -4.07 -2.59
C LEU A 112 -21.00 -2.59 -3.00
N PRO A 113 -19.96 -1.73 -3.02
CA PRO A 113 -20.11 -0.36 -3.53
C PRO A 113 -20.57 -0.36 -5.00
N SER A 114 -19.89 -1.12 -5.86
CA SER A 114 -20.20 -1.21 -7.29
C SER A 114 -21.65 -1.65 -7.54
N PHE A 115 -22.14 -2.62 -6.78
CA PHE A 115 -23.52 -3.09 -6.84
C PHE A 115 -24.52 -1.98 -6.47
N ILE A 116 -24.30 -1.28 -5.36
CA ILE A 116 -25.15 -0.17 -4.92
C ILE A 116 -25.19 0.94 -5.99
N PHE A 117 -24.04 1.32 -6.54
CA PHE A 117 -23.98 2.34 -7.59
C PHE A 117 -24.61 1.88 -8.91
N THR A 118 -24.55 0.59 -9.23
CA THR A 118 -25.23 0.02 -10.39
C THR A 118 -26.75 0.07 -10.21
N CYS A 119 -27.28 -0.33 -9.05
CA CYS A 119 -28.71 -0.20 -8.74
C CYS A 119 -29.17 1.25 -8.81
N LEU A 120 -28.37 2.18 -8.26
CA LEU A 120 -28.67 3.62 -8.31
C LEU A 120 -28.68 4.15 -9.75
N GLY A 121 -27.73 3.71 -10.57
CA GLY A 121 -27.65 4.06 -11.99
C GLY A 121 -28.83 3.52 -12.81
N LEU A 122 -29.29 2.29 -12.54
CA LEU A 122 -30.48 1.72 -13.17
C LEU A 122 -31.74 2.51 -12.82
N TYR A 123 -31.89 2.87 -11.55
CA TYR A 123 -33.03 3.66 -11.08
C TYR A 123 -33.02 5.08 -11.69
N TRP A 124 -31.87 5.75 -11.70
CA TRP A 124 -31.72 7.03 -12.39
C TRP A 124 -31.99 6.92 -13.91
N GLY A 125 -31.54 5.84 -14.54
CA GLY A 125 -31.83 5.56 -15.95
C GLY A 125 -33.33 5.48 -16.24
N ALA A 126 -34.13 4.90 -15.34
CA ALA A 126 -35.57 4.89 -15.44
C ALA A 126 -36.17 6.32 -15.36
N ILE A 127 -35.68 7.15 -14.43
CA ILE A 127 -36.09 8.56 -14.29
C ILE A 127 -35.73 9.36 -15.55
N ALA A 128 -34.51 9.21 -16.06
CA ALA A 128 -34.03 9.95 -17.23
C ALA A 128 -34.77 9.57 -18.51
N ASN A 129 -35.11 8.29 -18.69
CA ASN A 129 -35.92 7.83 -19.82
C ASN A 129 -37.37 8.34 -19.71
N ALA A 130 -37.99 8.25 -18.53
CA ALA A 130 -39.30 8.83 -18.30
C ALA A 130 -39.35 10.34 -18.57
N ALA A 131 -38.31 11.08 -18.16
CA ALA A 131 -38.19 12.50 -18.43
C ALA A 131 -38.01 12.79 -19.95
N SER A 132 -37.27 11.94 -20.68
CA SER A 132 -37.14 12.09 -22.14
C SER A 132 -38.44 11.79 -22.88
N ASP A 133 -39.22 10.82 -22.42
CA ASP A 133 -40.49 10.43 -23.04
C ASP A 133 -41.56 11.49 -22.81
N ARG A 134 -41.52 12.19 -21.66
CA ARG A 134 -42.43 13.29 -21.33
C ARG A 134 -42.13 14.58 -22.12
N GLN A 135 -40.87 14.83 -22.47
CA GLN A 135 -40.41 16.13 -23.00
C GLN A 135 -41.12 16.61 -24.29
N PRO A 136 -41.38 15.78 -25.31
CA PRO A 136 -42.09 16.20 -26.52
C PRO A 136 -43.49 16.79 -26.24
N PHE A 137 -44.19 16.21 -25.27
CA PHE A 137 -45.55 16.61 -24.89
C PHE A 137 -45.57 17.90 -24.07
N VAL A 138 -44.52 18.16 -23.28
CA VAL A 138 -44.31 19.47 -22.64
C VAL A 138 -44.17 20.57 -23.69
N GLY A 139 -43.44 20.31 -24.78
CA GLY A 139 -43.28 21.25 -25.89
C GLY A 139 -44.59 21.55 -26.62
N LEU A 140 -45.48 20.56 -26.72
CA LEU A 140 -46.77 20.70 -27.38
C LEU A 140 -47.76 21.54 -26.56
N ASN A 141 -47.71 21.47 -25.23
CA ASN A 141 -48.57 22.24 -24.32
C ASN A 141 -48.17 23.72 -24.16
N ARG A 142 -47.15 24.20 -24.90
CA ARG A 142 -46.77 25.62 -24.87
C ARG A 142 -47.84 26.47 -25.57
N PRO A 143 -48.07 27.73 -25.16
CA PRO A 143 -49.17 28.58 -25.65
C PRO A 143 -49.17 28.86 -27.16
N HIS A 144 -48.08 28.59 -27.89
CA HIS A 144 -47.98 28.73 -29.34
C HIS A 144 -47.70 27.41 -30.08
N GLY A 145 -47.69 26.29 -29.36
CA GLY A 145 -47.23 24.99 -29.87
C GLY A 145 -45.73 24.97 -30.18
N GLY A 146 -45.08 23.82 -29.98
CA GLY A 146 -43.69 23.62 -30.42
C GLY A 146 -43.61 23.19 -31.89
N PRO A 147 -42.53 23.52 -32.61
CA PRO A 147 -42.34 23.05 -33.99
C PRO A 147 -42.34 21.52 -34.04
N ALA A 148 -42.99 20.93 -35.04
CA ALA A 148 -43.25 19.49 -35.11
C ALA A 148 -41.96 18.63 -35.03
N LYS A 149 -40.84 19.13 -35.57
CA LYS A 149 -39.53 18.47 -35.55
C LYS A 149 -38.95 18.32 -34.13
N GLU A 150 -39.35 19.19 -33.19
CA GLU A 150 -38.87 19.20 -31.81
C GLU A 150 -39.89 18.58 -30.84
N THR A 151 -41.12 18.33 -31.29
CA THR A 151 -42.20 17.73 -30.51
C THR A 151 -42.57 16.35 -31.06
N VAL A 152 -43.65 16.24 -31.85
CA VAL A 152 -44.28 14.96 -32.24
C VAL A 152 -43.37 14.07 -33.11
N LEU A 153 -42.48 14.64 -33.93
CA LEU A 153 -41.54 13.88 -34.75
C LEU A 153 -40.27 13.47 -33.98
N LEU A 154 -40.09 13.95 -32.76
CA LEU A 154 -38.89 13.70 -31.97
C LEU A 154 -39.10 12.50 -31.04
N ASP A 155 -38.69 11.32 -31.51
CA ASP A 155 -38.71 10.11 -30.70
C ASP A 155 -37.35 9.84 -30.02
N TYR A 156 -37.23 10.19 -28.74
CA TYR A 156 -36.05 9.89 -27.93
C TYR A 156 -35.87 8.39 -27.64
N ARG A 157 -36.90 7.56 -27.82
CA ARG A 157 -36.86 6.12 -27.56
C ARG A 157 -36.07 5.38 -28.65
N SER A 158 -36.12 5.87 -29.88
CA SER A 158 -35.37 5.32 -31.02
C SER A 158 -33.85 5.54 -30.93
N ILE A 159 -33.40 6.46 -30.08
CA ILE A 159 -31.99 6.87 -29.98
C ILE A 159 -31.29 6.04 -28.90
N ILE A 160 -30.07 5.59 -29.18
CA ILE A 160 -29.23 4.85 -28.21
C ILE A 160 -28.91 5.74 -27.00
N SER A 161 -29.10 5.22 -25.78
CA SER A 161 -28.94 5.96 -24.50
C SER A 161 -27.63 6.77 -24.41
N LEU A 162 -26.52 6.22 -24.91
CA LEU A 162 -25.20 6.86 -24.89
C LEU A 162 -25.11 8.16 -25.72
N ILE A 163 -25.98 8.33 -26.71
CA ILE A 163 -25.96 9.44 -27.67
C ILE A 163 -27.16 10.38 -27.47
N LYS A 164 -28.19 9.98 -26.70
CA LYS A 164 -29.43 10.74 -26.46
C LYS A 164 -29.21 12.19 -26.01
N TRP A 165 -28.14 12.46 -25.28
CA TRP A 165 -27.82 13.79 -24.79
C TRP A 165 -27.44 14.79 -25.89
N LEU A 166 -26.81 14.36 -27.00
CA LEU A 166 -26.41 15.30 -28.08
C LEU A 166 -27.64 15.89 -28.80
N PRO A 167 -28.60 15.09 -29.32
CA PRO A 167 -29.80 15.63 -29.93
C PRO A 167 -30.63 16.45 -28.94
N ALA A 168 -30.65 16.08 -27.66
CA ALA A 168 -31.35 16.84 -26.63
C ALA A 168 -30.78 18.26 -26.45
N PHE A 169 -29.45 18.43 -26.44
CA PHE A 169 -28.85 19.77 -26.43
C PHE A 169 -29.13 20.55 -27.71
N ARG A 170 -29.06 19.91 -28.87
CA ARG A 170 -29.31 20.56 -30.17
C ARG A 170 -30.74 21.07 -30.30
N ASN A 171 -31.69 20.40 -29.66
CA ASN A 171 -33.11 20.76 -29.66
C ASN A 171 -33.50 21.68 -28.48
N GLY A 172 -32.53 22.22 -27.72
CA GLY A 172 -32.81 23.12 -26.59
C GLY A 172 -33.45 22.44 -25.37
N HIS A 173 -33.50 21.11 -25.33
CA HIS A 173 -34.06 20.32 -24.24
C HIS A 173 -33.00 20.06 -23.16
N HIS A 174 -32.52 21.14 -22.53
CA HIS A 174 -31.40 21.09 -21.58
C HIS A 174 -31.64 20.12 -20.41
N GLN A 175 -32.87 20.03 -19.91
CA GLN A 175 -33.23 19.11 -18.81
C GLN A 175 -32.95 17.65 -19.18
N VAL A 176 -33.48 17.22 -20.31
CA VAL A 176 -33.30 15.85 -20.81
C VAL A 176 -31.84 15.61 -21.14
N ALA A 177 -31.15 16.61 -21.69
CA ALA A 177 -29.74 16.49 -22.01
C ALA A 177 -28.88 16.24 -20.76
N TRP A 178 -29.07 17.03 -19.70
CA TRP A 178 -28.37 16.85 -18.42
C TRP A 178 -28.78 15.57 -17.69
N ALA A 179 -30.06 15.19 -17.75
CA ALA A 179 -30.54 13.94 -17.14
C ALA A 179 -29.92 12.70 -17.81
N GLN A 180 -29.83 12.70 -19.14
CA GLN A 180 -29.20 11.63 -19.91
C GLN A 180 -27.67 11.62 -19.75
N LEU A 181 -27.04 12.80 -19.63
CA LEU A 181 -25.60 12.89 -19.31
C LEU A 181 -25.30 12.33 -17.91
N ALA A 182 -26.13 12.62 -16.91
CA ALA A 182 -26.02 12.04 -15.57
C ALA A 182 -26.17 10.50 -15.59
N ALA A 183 -27.03 9.96 -16.45
CA ALA A 183 -27.15 8.51 -16.64
C ALA A 183 -25.88 7.89 -17.24
N LEU A 184 -25.22 8.56 -18.18
CA LEU A 184 -23.91 8.15 -18.69
C LEU A 184 -22.87 8.15 -17.58
N VAL A 185 -22.81 9.20 -16.75
CA VAL A 185 -21.83 9.31 -15.66
C VAL A 185 -21.98 8.17 -14.64
N PHE A 186 -23.21 7.74 -14.32
CA PHE A 186 -23.43 6.58 -13.44
C PHE A 186 -22.80 5.28 -13.96
N THR A 187 -22.76 5.07 -15.29
CA THR A 187 -22.12 3.88 -15.86
C THR A 187 -20.62 3.82 -15.57
N ILE A 188 -19.96 4.96 -15.48
CA ILE A 188 -18.52 5.10 -15.15
C ILE A 188 -18.32 5.09 -13.63
N LEU A 189 -19.30 5.56 -12.86
CA LEU A 189 -19.23 5.64 -11.40
C LEU A 189 -19.19 4.25 -10.75
N SER A 190 -19.86 3.26 -11.34
CA SER A 190 -19.88 1.88 -10.84
C SER A 190 -18.48 1.23 -10.76
N PRO A 191 -17.68 1.15 -11.84
CA PRO A 191 -16.32 0.61 -11.75
C PRO A 191 -15.37 1.47 -10.90
N LEU A 192 -15.61 2.79 -10.82
CA LEU A 192 -14.85 3.67 -9.93
C LEU A 192 -15.12 3.34 -8.45
N ALA A 193 -16.38 3.03 -8.10
CA ALA A 193 -16.76 2.65 -6.74
C ALA A 193 -16.12 1.33 -6.27
N ALA A 194 -15.75 0.43 -7.19
CA ALA A 194 -15.00 -0.78 -6.87
C ALA A 194 -13.65 -0.48 -6.18
N ASN A 195 -13.08 0.69 -6.49
CA ASN A 195 -11.79 1.15 -5.97
C ASN A 195 -11.93 2.12 -4.79
N LEU A 196 -13.13 2.26 -4.22
CA LEU A 196 -13.37 3.12 -3.07
C LEU A 196 -12.60 2.64 -1.83
N PHE A 197 -12.44 1.32 -1.70
CA PHE A 197 -11.78 0.68 -0.57
C PHE A 197 -10.55 -0.10 -1.01
N VAL A 198 -9.42 0.13 -0.33
CA VAL A 198 -8.16 -0.59 -0.56
C VAL A 198 -7.69 -1.25 0.73
N ALA A 199 -7.22 -2.50 0.64
CA ALA A 199 -6.53 -3.16 1.74
C ALA A 199 -5.07 -2.69 1.76
N SER A 200 -4.65 -2.08 2.86
CA SER A 200 -3.26 -1.66 3.06
C SER A 200 -2.79 -2.06 4.45
N GLU A 201 -1.48 -2.20 4.61
CA GLU A 201 -0.87 -2.60 5.86
C GLU A 201 -0.66 -1.39 6.77
N ALA A 202 -1.03 -1.57 8.03
CA ALA A 202 -0.82 -0.59 9.08
C ALA A 202 -0.04 -1.22 10.23
N PHE A 203 0.90 -0.45 10.79
CA PHE A 203 1.70 -0.84 11.95
C PHE A 203 1.06 -0.27 13.21
N PHE A 204 0.74 -1.15 14.15
CA PHE A 204 0.22 -0.77 15.45
C PHE A 204 1.28 -0.99 16.51
N GLN A 205 1.44 0.03 17.36
CA GLN A 205 2.33 -0.02 18.50
C GLN A 205 1.51 -0.21 19.78
N GLN A 206 1.88 -1.21 20.57
CA GLN A 206 1.29 -1.46 21.88
C GLN A 206 2.39 -1.59 22.92
N ASP A 207 2.19 -0.98 24.09
CA ASP A 207 3.11 -1.16 25.21
C ASP A 207 2.83 -2.50 25.90
N VAL A 208 3.87 -3.32 26.02
CA VAL A 208 3.84 -4.66 26.63
C VAL A 208 4.90 -4.72 27.74
N PRO A 209 4.60 -5.34 28.89
CA PRO A 209 5.59 -5.54 29.93
C PRO A 209 6.72 -6.46 29.45
N ILE A 210 7.95 -6.06 29.74
CA ILE A 210 9.16 -6.86 29.55
C ILE A 210 9.92 -6.98 30.86
N LEU A 211 10.71 -8.04 30.96
CA LEU A 211 11.50 -8.40 32.12
C LEU A 211 12.97 -8.45 31.71
N PHE A 212 13.81 -7.76 32.46
CA PHE A 212 15.25 -8.00 32.44
C PHE A 212 15.59 -9.03 33.52
N ASN A 213 16.28 -10.10 33.13
CA ASN A 213 16.68 -11.20 34.03
C ASN A 213 18.15 -11.15 34.46
N SER A 214 18.96 -10.34 33.78
CA SER A 214 20.39 -10.18 34.01
C SER A 214 20.71 -8.70 34.12
N THR A 215 21.81 -8.36 34.77
CA THR A 215 22.43 -7.05 34.76
C THR A 215 23.85 -7.17 34.25
N PHE A 216 24.35 -6.11 33.63
CA PHE A 216 25.76 -6.08 33.30
C PHE A 216 26.56 -5.79 34.56
N ASP A 217 27.42 -6.72 34.93
CA ASP A 217 28.46 -6.52 35.93
C ASP A 217 29.81 -6.55 35.22
N GLN A 218 30.56 -5.47 35.31
CA GLN A 218 31.90 -5.41 34.74
C GLN A 218 32.94 -6.12 35.62
N GLY A 219 32.65 -6.29 36.91
CA GLY A 219 33.53 -6.99 37.86
C GLY A 219 33.70 -8.48 37.53
N SER A 220 32.79 -9.06 36.75
CA SER A 220 32.89 -10.44 36.26
C SER A 220 33.93 -10.61 35.14
N LEU A 221 34.36 -9.53 34.48
CA LEU A 221 35.46 -9.52 33.52
C LEU A 221 36.82 -9.53 34.23
N ASN A 222 37.05 -10.59 35.01
CA ASN A 222 38.25 -10.77 35.81
C ASN A 222 38.99 -12.05 35.41
N ASN A 223 40.08 -12.37 36.09
CA ASN A 223 40.94 -13.52 35.78
C ASN A 223 40.25 -14.91 35.92
N THR A 224 39.01 -14.98 36.39
CA THR A 224 38.24 -16.24 36.49
C THR A 224 37.52 -16.59 35.18
N MET A 225 37.39 -15.66 34.24
CA MET A 225 36.76 -15.95 32.96
C MET A 225 37.69 -16.76 32.05
N ASP A 226 37.13 -17.73 31.33
CA ASP A 226 37.88 -18.45 30.29
C ASP A 226 37.92 -17.64 29.00
N ILE A 227 39.02 -16.90 28.82
CA ILE A 227 39.22 -16.04 27.64
C ILE A 227 39.29 -16.84 26.34
N ARG A 228 39.71 -18.12 26.36
CA ARG A 228 39.81 -18.92 25.14
C ARG A 228 38.45 -19.13 24.49
N VAL A 229 37.44 -19.43 25.31
CA VAL A 229 36.05 -19.58 24.83
C VAL A 229 35.53 -18.29 24.19
N VAL A 230 35.92 -17.13 24.72
CA VAL A 230 35.57 -15.82 24.16
C VAL A 230 36.31 -15.57 22.84
N LEU A 231 37.62 -15.84 22.80
CA LEU A 231 38.46 -15.68 21.61
C LEU A 231 38.01 -16.59 20.46
N ASP A 232 37.69 -17.85 20.75
CA ASP A 232 37.21 -18.82 19.75
C ASP A 232 35.87 -18.38 19.15
N ALA A 233 34.95 -17.88 19.99
CA ALA A 233 33.66 -17.37 19.52
C ALA A 233 33.81 -16.07 18.71
N ALA A 234 34.73 -15.18 19.10
CA ALA A 234 35.06 -13.98 18.33
C ALA A 234 35.75 -14.31 17.00
N ALA A 235 36.62 -15.32 16.97
CA ALA A 235 37.26 -15.82 15.75
C ALA A 235 36.23 -16.47 14.81
N ALA A 236 35.31 -17.28 15.33
CA ALA A 236 34.23 -17.88 14.55
C ALA A 236 33.39 -16.83 13.80
N THR A 237 33.02 -15.75 14.46
CA THR A 237 32.24 -14.67 13.86
C THR A 237 33.08 -13.82 12.89
N LEU A 238 34.26 -13.36 13.32
CA LEU A 238 35.04 -12.37 12.57
C LEU A 238 35.87 -12.97 11.42
N VAL A 239 36.47 -14.15 11.62
CA VAL A 239 37.38 -14.80 10.66
C VAL A 239 36.60 -15.79 9.79
N TYR A 240 35.70 -16.58 10.38
CA TYR A 240 34.99 -17.64 9.67
C TYR A 240 33.57 -17.25 9.21
N GLY A 241 33.12 -16.03 9.49
CA GLY A 241 31.83 -15.52 9.02
C GLY A 241 30.62 -16.19 9.67
N ALA A 242 30.75 -16.72 10.89
CA ALA A 242 29.61 -17.22 11.66
C ALA A 242 28.65 -16.09 12.04
N SER A 243 27.37 -16.44 12.27
CA SER A 243 26.35 -15.48 12.74
C SER A 243 26.72 -14.90 14.11
N ASP A 244 26.43 -13.62 14.33
CA ASP A 244 26.60 -12.96 15.62
C ASP A 244 25.90 -13.72 16.77
N ARG A 245 26.44 -13.58 17.98
CA ARG A 245 25.81 -14.12 19.18
C ARG A 245 24.46 -13.42 19.44
N PRO A 246 23.51 -14.11 20.08
CA PRO A 246 22.27 -13.47 20.54
C PRO A 246 22.59 -12.23 21.38
N TRP A 247 21.82 -11.16 21.19
CA TRP A 247 22.00 -9.89 21.90
C TRP A 247 23.34 -9.17 21.63
N THR A 248 24.03 -9.53 20.55
CA THR A 248 25.21 -8.80 20.07
C THR A 248 25.07 -8.48 18.58
N ASN A 249 25.64 -7.36 18.17
CA ASN A 249 25.97 -7.10 16.78
C ASN A 249 27.46 -6.73 16.69
N HIS A 250 27.97 -6.44 15.50
CA HIS A 250 29.38 -6.09 15.30
C HIS A 250 29.89 -4.84 16.06
N GLN A 251 29.01 -4.06 16.70
CA GLN A 251 29.37 -2.79 17.37
C GLN A 251 28.99 -2.74 18.86
N TYR A 252 27.96 -3.48 19.27
CA TYR A 252 27.32 -3.36 20.57
C TYR A 252 26.90 -4.71 21.13
N ALA A 253 27.04 -4.84 22.44
CA ALA A 253 26.49 -5.91 23.25
C ALA A 253 25.33 -5.33 24.08
N PHE A 254 24.17 -5.99 24.00
CA PHE A 254 22.93 -5.49 24.59
C PHE A 254 22.50 -6.33 25.78
N ARG A 255 21.83 -5.67 26.74
CA ARG A 255 21.21 -6.37 27.87
C ARG A 255 19.99 -7.13 27.36
N PRO A 256 19.89 -8.45 27.59
CA PRO A 256 18.77 -9.24 27.11
C PRO A 256 17.48 -8.90 27.88
N PHE A 257 16.36 -8.88 27.16
CA PHE A 257 15.03 -8.70 27.74
C PHE A 257 14.04 -9.68 27.12
N TYR A 258 13.04 -10.04 27.92
CA TYR A 258 12.05 -11.05 27.54
C TYR A 258 10.65 -10.54 27.82
N THR A 259 9.72 -10.89 26.95
CA THR A 259 8.29 -10.64 27.14
C THR A 259 7.66 -11.76 27.97
N ASP A 260 6.52 -11.48 28.60
CA ASP A 260 5.78 -12.47 29.38
C ASP A 260 5.38 -13.70 28.53
N PHE A 261 4.98 -13.50 27.28
CA PHE A 261 4.63 -14.61 26.38
C PHE A 261 5.84 -15.48 26.00
N GLN A 262 7.05 -14.91 25.91
CA GLN A 262 8.27 -15.69 25.71
C GLN A 262 8.65 -16.51 26.95
N VAL A 263 8.45 -15.95 28.15
CA VAL A 263 8.74 -16.65 29.42
C VAL A 263 7.74 -17.78 29.67
N THR A 264 6.46 -17.56 29.37
CA THR A 264 5.37 -18.54 29.57
C THR A 264 5.25 -19.55 28.43
N GLY A 265 5.98 -19.38 27.33
CA GLY A 265 5.85 -20.20 26.12
C GLY A 265 4.51 -19.99 25.38
N ALA A 266 3.78 -18.92 25.71
CA ALA A 266 2.56 -18.55 25.01
C ALA A 266 2.87 -18.03 23.60
N PRO A 267 2.01 -18.29 22.60
CA PRO A 267 2.22 -17.73 21.27
C PRO A 267 2.18 -16.19 21.33
N PRO A 268 3.06 -15.49 20.58
CA PRO A 268 3.00 -14.04 20.51
C PRO A 268 1.66 -13.58 19.93
N PRO A 269 1.24 -12.32 20.17
CA PRO A 269 0.09 -11.74 19.49
C PRO A 269 0.21 -11.92 17.97
N THR A 270 -0.91 -12.15 17.30
CA THR A 270 -0.93 -12.44 15.86
C THR A 270 -0.30 -11.30 15.05
N ASN A 271 0.53 -11.66 14.07
CA ASN A 271 1.26 -10.72 13.19
C ASN A 271 2.20 -9.75 13.91
N THR A 272 2.76 -10.15 15.06
CA THR A 272 3.88 -9.43 15.69
C THR A 272 5.11 -9.45 14.79
N THR A 273 5.74 -8.30 14.56
CA THR A 273 6.92 -8.17 13.70
C THR A 273 8.18 -7.81 14.49
N ALA A 274 8.08 -6.84 15.39
CA ALA A 274 9.23 -6.32 16.12
C ALA A 274 8.87 -5.89 17.54
N LEU A 275 9.89 -5.84 18.40
CA LEU A 275 9.80 -5.36 19.77
C LEU A 275 10.88 -4.30 19.98
N THR A 276 10.49 -3.14 20.50
CA THR A 276 11.41 -2.04 20.79
C THR A 276 11.44 -1.75 22.28
N ALA A 277 12.58 -1.87 22.92
CA ALA A 277 12.74 -1.61 24.34
C ALA A 277 13.94 -0.70 24.62
N ARG A 278 13.82 0.13 25.66
CA ARG A 278 14.96 0.91 26.14
C ARG A 278 15.92 0.00 26.89
N THR A 279 17.17 -0.03 26.43
CA THR A 279 18.23 -0.85 27.01
C THR A 279 19.55 -0.08 27.06
N VAL A 280 20.56 -0.72 27.64
CA VAL A 280 21.94 -0.22 27.66
C VAL A 280 22.77 -1.12 26.75
N ALA A 281 23.55 -0.48 25.89
CA ALA A 281 24.50 -1.09 24.99
C ALA A 281 25.93 -0.82 25.47
N TYR A 282 26.77 -1.85 25.45
CA TYR A 282 28.21 -1.73 25.69
C TYR A 282 28.97 -1.88 24.39
N SER A 283 30.04 -1.12 24.24
CA SER A 283 30.91 -1.13 23.06
C SER A 283 32.36 -0.93 23.49
N GLY A 284 33.28 -1.57 22.78
CA GLY A 284 34.72 -1.47 23.01
C GLY A 284 35.42 -1.13 21.71
N TYR A 285 36.32 -0.16 21.75
CA TYR A 285 37.08 0.30 20.60
C TYR A 285 38.56 0.42 20.95
N LEU A 286 39.41 0.37 19.94
CA LEU A 286 40.84 0.68 20.05
C LEU A 286 41.16 1.92 19.23
N ASP A 287 41.88 2.85 19.82
CA ASP A 287 42.49 4.00 19.15
C ASP A 287 43.99 3.74 18.96
N CYS A 288 44.33 3.24 17.76
CA CYS A 288 45.65 2.73 17.43
C CYS A 288 46.50 3.74 16.66
N ALA A 289 47.78 3.82 17.03
CA ALA A 289 48.82 4.54 16.32
C ALA A 289 49.94 3.58 15.91
N VAL A 290 50.44 3.74 14.68
CA VAL A 290 51.62 3.02 14.19
C VAL A 290 52.85 3.79 14.64
N LEU A 291 53.75 3.14 15.37
CA LEU A 291 54.96 3.77 15.89
C LEU A 291 56.09 3.67 14.86
N SER A 292 56.87 4.74 14.72
CA SER A 292 58.01 4.79 13.80
C SER A 292 59.32 4.41 14.48
N PRO A 293 60.18 3.57 13.86
CA PRO A 293 61.45 3.18 14.44
C PRO A 293 62.39 4.39 14.61
N GLY A 294 63.08 4.47 15.75
CA GLY A 294 64.04 5.52 16.08
C GLY A 294 63.42 6.85 16.53
N ALA A 295 62.19 7.15 16.12
CA ALA A 295 61.43 8.31 16.61
C ALA A 295 60.56 7.95 17.82
N ASP A 296 59.77 6.89 17.70
CA ASP A 296 58.74 6.52 18.69
C ASP A 296 59.10 5.28 19.49
N TYR A 297 59.91 4.36 18.92
CA TYR A 297 60.39 3.16 19.60
C TYR A 297 61.81 2.75 19.19
N ASN A 298 62.47 2.00 20.07
CA ASN A 298 63.76 1.35 19.83
C ASN A 298 63.74 -0.09 20.35
N ILE A 299 64.42 -0.99 19.65
CA ILE A 299 64.58 -2.40 20.03
C ILE A 299 66.06 -2.66 20.31
N THR A 300 66.36 -3.08 21.53
CA THR A 300 67.72 -3.35 22.00
C THR A 300 67.85 -4.77 22.52
N SER A 301 69.01 -5.39 22.36
CA SER A 301 69.33 -6.69 22.98
C SER A 301 69.75 -6.49 24.44
N THR A 302 69.25 -7.31 25.36
CA THR A 302 69.59 -7.26 26.79
C THR A 302 70.97 -7.87 27.06
N SER A 303 71.44 -8.75 26.18
CA SER A 303 72.76 -9.39 26.23
C SER A 303 73.51 -9.26 24.90
N ASP A 304 74.84 -9.30 24.91
CA ASP A 304 75.66 -9.41 23.70
C ASP A 304 75.35 -10.74 23.00
N PRO A 305 74.68 -10.74 21.84
CA PRO A 305 74.19 -11.98 21.28
C PRO A 305 75.32 -12.70 20.53
N SER A 306 75.97 -13.65 21.20
CA SER A 306 76.91 -14.58 20.56
C SER A 306 76.21 -15.60 19.64
N SER A 307 74.89 -15.74 19.75
CA SER A 307 74.04 -16.60 18.93
C SER A 307 72.70 -15.90 18.65
N PRO A 308 72.09 -16.08 17.45
CA PRO A 308 70.74 -15.62 17.17
C PRO A 308 69.64 -16.40 17.93
N SER A 309 69.93 -17.61 18.40
CA SER A 309 68.99 -18.43 19.16
C SER A 309 68.98 -18.06 20.65
N GLY A 310 67.80 -17.72 21.17
CA GLY A 310 67.60 -17.31 22.57
C GLY A 310 68.00 -15.86 22.86
N ALA A 311 68.10 -15.00 21.84
CA ALA A 311 68.42 -13.58 22.04
C ALA A 311 67.27 -12.86 22.74
N GLU A 312 67.53 -12.29 23.92
CA GLU A 312 66.55 -11.52 24.69
C GLU A 312 66.52 -10.06 24.21
N LEU A 313 65.38 -9.64 23.68
CA LEU A 313 65.16 -8.31 23.14
C LEU A 313 64.17 -7.53 24.00
N VAL A 314 64.45 -6.25 24.14
CA VAL A 314 63.56 -5.30 24.80
C VAL A 314 63.22 -4.19 23.81
N MET A 315 61.94 -4.08 23.52
CA MET A 315 61.34 -2.95 22.83
C MET A 315 60.95 -1.91 23.89
N THR A 316 61.40 -0.66 23.70
CA THR A 316 60.96 0.49 24.50
C THR A 316 60.49 1.61 23.58
N GLY A 317 59.44 2.32 23.97
CA GLY A 317 58.90 3.42 23.19
C GLY A 317 57.96 4.32 24.00
N THR A 318 57.37 5.31 23.34
CA THR A 318 56.35 6.19 23.95
C THR A 318 55.22 6.46 22.97
N ASP A 319 53.97 6.25 23.40
CA ASP A 319 52.77 6.59 22.64
C ASP A 319 51.89 7.59 23.41
N ARG A 320 51.66 8.78 22.83
CA ARG A 320 50.83 9.86 23.42
C ARG A 320 51.17 10.15 24.89
N GLY A 321 52.46 10.09 25.24
CA GLY A 321 52.95 10.31 26.59
C GLY A 321 52.85 9.11 27.55
N CYS A 322 52.43 7.92 27.08
CA CYS A 322 52.56 6.69 27.85
C CYS A 322 53.80 5.89 27.43
N PRO A 323 54.72 5.56 28.36
CA PRO A 323 55.85 4.69 28.05
C PRO A 323 55.36 3.25 27.81
N VAL A 324 55.82 2.65 26.73
CA VAL A 324 55.54 1.26 26.37
C VAL A 324 56.82 0.44 26.42
N ARG A 325 56.73 -0.77 26.97
CA ARG A 325 57.83 -1.72 27.06
C ARG A 325 57.33 -3.12 26.74
N GLN A 326 58.07 -3.85 25.92
CA GLN A 326 57.79 -5.22 25.57
C GLN A 326 59.09 -6.02 25.56
N GLU A 327 59.07 -7.18 26.21
CA GLU A 327 60.24 -8.07 26.36
C GLU A 327 59.92 -9.40 25.69
N PHE A 328 60.86 -9.91 24.90
CA PHE A 328 60.65 -11.14 24.15
C PHE A 328 61.97 -11.78 23.73
N THR A 329 61.92 -13.08 23.46
CA THR A 329 63.06 -13.86 22.99
C THR A 329 62.89 -14.22 21.52
N VAL A 330 63.98 -14.14 20.77
CA VAL A 330 64.04 -14.54 19.36
C VAL A 330 64.87 -15.82 19.23
N ASP A 331 64.37 -16.71 18.38
CA ASP A 331 64.90 -18.04 18.05
C ASP A 331 64.90 -18.24 16.51
N ASP A 332 65.79 -19.08 16.00
CA ASP A 332 65.95 -19.34 14.57
C ASP A 332 64.90 -20.32 14.00
N LEU A 333 64.13 -20.98 14.88
CA LEU A 333 63.04 -21.88 14.49
C LEU A 333 61.78 -21.14 14.01
N GLN A 334 61.62 -19.86 14.31
CA GLN A 334 60.43 -19.06 13.98
C GLN A 334 60.77 -18.00 12.94
N GLN A 335 59.97 -17.90 11.88
CA GLN A 335 60.20 -16.95 10.79
C GLN A 335 59.53 -15.60 11.04
N VAL A 336 58.39 -15.61 11.73
CA VAL A 336 57.57 -14.42 11.97
C VAL A 336 57.26 -14.32 13.46
N TYR A 337 57.49 -13.14 14.03
CA TYR A 337 57.19 -12.82 15.42
C TYR A 337 56.00 -11.88 15.45
N PHE A 338 54.97 -12.26 16.21
CA PHE A 338 53.88 -11.35 16.52
C PHE A 338 53.60 -11.33 18.02
N LEU A 339 54.06 -10.26 18.64
CA LEU A 339 54.13 -10.14 20.08
C LEU A 339 53.04 -9.21 20.57
N THR A 340 52.30 -9.66 21.58
CA THR A 340 51.17 -8.92 22.15
C THR A 340 51.42 -8.67 23.63
N THR A 341 51.37 -7.41 24.07
CA THR A 341 51.58 -7.05 25.48
C THR A 341 50.60 -5.97 25.91
N SER A 342 50.16 -6.01 27.16
CA SER A 342 49.35 -4.95 27.77
C SER A 342 50.20 -4.14 28.75
N GLN A 343 50.08 -2.82 28.67
CA GLN A 343 50.66 -1.84 29.58
C GLN A 343 49.51 -1.18 30.35
N PRO A 344 49.16 -1.68 31.55
CA PRO A 344 47.96 -1.22 32.27
C PRO A 344 48.15 0.10 33.03
N SER A 345 49.35 0.70 33.03
CA SER A 345 49.75 1.79 33.92
C SER A 345 50.06 3.13 33.21
N CYS A 346 49.17 3.60 32.34
CA CYS A 346 49.28 4.94 31.75
C CYS A 346 48.51 5.99 32.59
N GLY A 347 48.95 7.25 32.53
CA GLY A 347 48.22 8.36 33.15
C GLY A 347 46.85 8.62 32.50
N ILE A 348 45.96 9.31 33.21
CA ILE A 348 44.60 9.65 32.73
C ILE A 348 44.64 10.45 31.42
N ALA A 349 45.55 11.44 31.32
CA ALA A 349 45.75 12.23 30.10
C ALA A 349 46.20 11.38 28.90
N ALA A 350 46.80 10.21 29.17
CA ALA A 350 47.23 9.24 28.20
C ALA A 350 46.27 8.02 28.13
N GLN A 351 44.99 8.15 28.51
CA GLN A 351 43.95 7.13 28.30
C GLN A 351 44.15 5.78 29.05
N TYR A 352 44.67 5.84 30.29
CA TYR A 352 44.76 4.73 31.28
C TYR A 352 45.66 3.52 30.95
N SER A 353 45.65 3.01 29.72
CA SER A 353 46.43 1.81 29.35
C SER A 353 46.79 1.77 27.85
N ARG A 354 47.72 0.89 27.48
CA ARG A 354 48.08 0.58 26.09
C ARG A 354 48.12 -0.91 25.83
N LEU A 355 47.65 -1.32 24.66
CA LEU A 355 47.90 -2.64 24.09
C LEU A 355 48.92 -2.47 22.97
N VAL A 356 50.02 -3.20 23.06
CA VAL A 356 51.18 -3.06 22.16
C VAL A 356 51.33 -4.34 21.36
N PHE A 357 51.46 -4.16 20.05
CA PHE A 357 51.55 -5.23 19.07
C PHE A 357 52.80 -5.00 18.23
N THR A 358 53.73 -5.96 18.26
CA THR A 358 54.97 -5.90 17.47
C THR A 358 55.00 -7.05 16.50
N TYR A 359 55.04 -6.73 15.21
CA TYR A 359 55.25 -7.68 14.13
C TYR A 359 56.68 -7.55 13.60
N ALA A 360 57.35 -8.67 13.38
CA ALA A 360 58.70 -8.69 12.83
C ALA A 360 59.00 -10.01 12.10
N HIS A 361 59.92 -9.96 11.16
CA HIS A 361 60.46 -11.15 10.50
C HIS A 361 61.84 -11.48 11.06
N PHE A 362 62.12 -12.77 11.28
CA PHE A 362 63.45 -13.21 11.67
C PHE A 362 64.47 -12.91 10.56
N SER A 363 65.64 -12.41 10.93
CA SER A 363 66.75 -12.16 10.00
C SER A 363 68.09 -12.42 10.68
N ALA A 364 68.90 -13.32 10.12
CA ALA A 364 70.25 -13.59 10.63
C ALA A 364 71.28 -12.48 10.29
N ALA A 365 70.87 -11.39 9.64
CA ALA A 365 71.76 -10.37 9.08
C ALA A 365 72.42 -9.42 10.12
N GLY A 366 72.19 -9.63 11.42
CA GLY A 366 72.80 -8.87 12.53
C GLY A 366 71.81 -8.55 13.65
N ALA A 367 72.30 -8.22 14.85
CA ALA A 367 71.46 -7.82 15.98
C ALA A 367 70.59 -6.58 15.60
N PRO A 368 69.29 -6.57 15.92
CA PRO A 368 68.56 -7.43 16.86
C PRO A 368 67.93 -8.70 16.24
N PHE A 369 68.45 -9.21 15.12
CA PHE A 369 67.95 -10.39 14.39
C PHE A 369 66.51 -10.30 13.87
N LEU A 370 66.04 -9.07 13.66
CA LEU A 370 64.71 -8.77 13.15
C LEU A 370 64.80 -7.88 11.90
N ALA A 371 63.93 -8.14 10.94
CA ALA A 371 63.70 -7.32 9.76
C ALA A 371 62.20 -7.02 9.61
N ASN A 372 61.86 -5.98 8.84
CA ASN A 372 60.46 -5.59 8.57
C ASN A 372 59.63 -5.43 9.85
N THR A 373 60.17 -4.71 10.84
CA THR A 373 59.50 -4.48 12.11
C THR A 373 58.39 -3.45 11.95
N SER A 374 57.21 -3.75 12.51
CA SER A 374 56.11 -2.81 12.64
C SER A 374 55.54 -2.90 14.04
N VAL A 375 55.37 -1.74 14.68
CA VAL A 375 54.86 -1.63 16.04
C VAL A 375 53.59 -0.81 16.02
N VAL A 376 52.54 -1.35 16.62
CA VAL A 376 51.26 -0.69 16.78
C VAL A 376 50.96 -0.57 18.28
N SER A 377 50.67 0.65 18.73
CA SER A 377 50.21 0.92 20.09
C SER A 377 48.77 1.39 20.06
N CYS A 378 47.90 0.71 20.80
CA CYS A 378 46.47 0.97 20.83
C CYS A 378 46.04 1.38 22.23
N ALA A 379 45.28 2.47 22.33
CA ALA A 379 44.58 2.83 23.55
C ALA A 379 43.18 2.22 23.51
N PRO A 380 42.80 1.37 24.48
CA PRO A 380 41.44 0.89 24.55
C PRO A 380 40.49 1.98 25.02
N LEU A 381 39.24 1.93 24.57
CA LEU A 381 38.13 2.78 25.00
C LEU A 381 36.91 1.90 25.21
N TYR A 382 36.28 2.01 26.39
CA TYR A 382 35.06 1.29 26.71
C TYR A 382 33.93 2.29 26.85
N ARG A 383 32.78 2.01 26.23
CA ARG A 383 31.65 2.94 26.20
C ARG A 383 30.35 2.25 26.57
N ARG A 384 29.55 2.96 27.35
CA ARG A 384 28.18 2.61 27.72
C ARG A 384 27.22 3.61 27.09
N THR A 385 26.23 3.10 26.36
CA THR A 385 25.26 3.94 25.63
C THR A 385 23.85 3.47 25.92
N ALA A 386 23.00 4.34 26.45
CA ALA A 386 21.57 4.06 26.63
C ALA A 386 20.80 4.38 25.35
N GLY A 387 19.87 3.52 24.94
CA GLY A 387 19.08 3.72 23.73
C GLY A 387 17.93 2.74 23.55
N ASP A 388 17.20 2.90 22.46
CA ASP A 388 16.09 2.03 22.10
C ASP A 388 16.58 0.93 21.14
N LEU A 389 16.48 -0.32 21.58
CA LEU A 389 16.85 -1.51 20.79
C LEU A 389 15.59 -2.12 20.17
N ARG A 390 15.61 -2.28 18.85
CA ARG A 390 14.56 -2.94 18.09
C ARG A 390 15.02 -4.35 17.69
N VAL A 391 14.27 -5.37 18.12
CA VAL A 391 14.55 -6.79 17.86
C VAL A 391 13.37 -7.48 17.18
N THR A 392 13.63 -8.57 16.47
CA THR A 392 12.58 -9.46 15.98
C THR A 392 11.99 -10.26 17.13
N VAL A 393 10.69 -10.56 17.03
CA VAL A 393 10.03 -11.50 17.95
C VAL A 393 10.06 -12.89 17.30
N PRO A 394 10.88 -13.84 17.80
CA PRO A 394 10.89 -15.19 17.26
C PRO A 394 9.51 -15.81 17.45
N ASN A 395 8.96 -16.38 16.38
CA ASN A 395 7.69 -17.11 16.42
C ASN A 395 8.00 -18.61 16.59
N PRO A 396 7.69 -19.22 17.74
CA PRO A 396 8.02 -20.63 18.00
C PRO A 396 7.34 -21.62 17.05
N ARG A 397 6.31 -21.19 16.30
CA ARG A 397 5.54 -22.02 15.35
C ARG A 397 5.97 -21.88 13.90
N ASP A 398 6.92 -21.00 13.58
CA ASP A 398 7.39 -20.80 12.20
C ASP A 398 8.81 -21.35 12.00
N PRO A 399 8.96 -22.58 11.47
CA PRO A 399 10.25 -23.21 11.21
C PRO A 399 11.04 -22.54 10.07
N THR A 400 10.47 -21.55 9.37
CA THR A 400 11.13 -20.87 8.25
C THR A 400 11.91 -19.62 8.65
N THR A 401 11.82 -19.19 9.91
CA THR A 401 12.61 -18.05 10.42
C THR A 401 14.09 -18.45 10.48
N PRO A 402 15.00 -17.84 9.69
CA PRO A 402 16.41 -18.20 9.71
C PRO A 402 17.02 -17.86 11.09
N GLY A 403 17.49 -18.87 11.82
CA GLY A 403 18.11 -18.70 13.14
C GLY A 403 17.14 -18.89 14.30
N GLY A 404 16.56 -20.10 14.39
CA GLY A 404 15.62 -20.55 15.43
C GLY A 404 15.89 -19.97 16.83
N ASP A 405 14.79 -19.62 17.51
CA ASP A 405 14.68 -19.13 18.88
C ASP A 405 15.52 -17.89 19.28
N LYS A 406 16.37 -17.36 18.38
CA LYS A 406 17.27 -16.24 18.68
C LYS A 406 16.65 -14.91 18.22
N PRO A 407 16.57 -13.89 19.10
CA PRO A 407 16.14 -12.56 18.69
C PRO A 407 17.21 -11.94 17.78
N GLN A 408 16.81 -11.52 16.57
CA GLN A 408 17.68 -10.78 15.66
C GLN A 408 17.56 -9.28 15.93
N ILE A 409 18.69 -8.58 15.94
CA ILE A 409 18.72 -7.14 16.14
C ILE A 409 18.41 -6.45 14.82
N LEU A 410 17.32 -5.69 14.77
CA LEU A 410 16.91 -4.91 13.60
C LEU A 410 17.58 -3.52 13.57
N GLY A 411 17.90 -2.97 14.75
CA GLY A 411 18.58 -1.69 14.86
C GLY A 411 18.61 -1.15 16.29
N PHE A 412 19.52 -0.22 16.55
CA PHE A 412 19.69 0.45 17.83
C PHE A 412 19.77 1.96 17.65
N SER A 413 18.96 2.71 18.40
CA SER A 413 18.93 4.16 18.38
C SER A 413 19.43 4.73 19.72
N PRO A 414 20.64 5.34 19.78
CA PRO A 414 21.17 5.88 21.02
C PRO A 414 20.34 7.10 21.48
N SER A 415 19.97 7.11 22.75
CA SER A 415 19.20 8.19 23.38
C SER A 415 20.07 9.24 24.06
N GLN A 416 21.32 8.89 24.36
CA GLN A 416 22.29 9.71 25.07
C GLN A 416 23.67 9.56 24.41
N PRO A 417 24.56 10.55 24.57
CA PRO A 417 25.93 10.40 24.11
C PRO A 417 26.62 9.22 24.83
N PRO A 418 27.55 8.51 24.17
CA PRO A 418 28.29 7.43 24.81
C PRO A 418 29.05 7.94 26.04
N GLN A 419 28.87 7.28 27.17
CA GLN A 419 29.59 7.56 28.41
C GLN A 419 30.80 6.64 28.51
N ASP A 420 31.89 7.11 29.10
CA ASP A 420 33.05 6.28 29.38
C ASP A 420 32.66 5.21 30.41
N ALA A 421 32.83 3.95 30.05
CA ALA A 421 32.49 2.82 30.91
C ALA A 421 33.57 2.53 31.96
N ARG A 422 34.68 3.28 31.96
CA ARG A 422 35.80 3.14 32.92
C ARG A 422 35.60 3.92 34.22
N ASP A 423 34.64 4.83 34.28
CA ASP A 423 34.40 5.72 35.43
C ASP A 423 33.74 4.99 36.64
N ASP A 424 33.28 3.76 36.44
CA ASP A 424 32.70 2.92 37.49
C ASP A 424 33.80 2.27 38.35
N SER A 425 34.32 2.99 39.36
CA SER A 425 35.02 2.59 40.62
C SER A 425 35.90 1.31 40.76
N PHE A 426 36.07 0.46 39.75
CA PHE A 426 36.52 -0.93 39.91
C PHE A 426 37.61 -1.41 38.94
N GLY A 427 38.17 -0.58 38.06
CA GLY A 427 39.42 -0.92 37.37
C GLY A 427 39.38 -2.20 36.51
N PHE A 428 38.20 -2.66 36.09
CA PHE A 428 37.99 -3.98 35.46
C PHE A 428 38.85 -4.21 34.21
N TRP A 429 39.23 -3.12 33.53
CA TRP A 429 40.03 -3.19 32.31
C TRP A 429 41.43 -3.74 32.58
N VAL A 430 42.01 -3.54 33.77
CA VAL A 430 43.36 -4.04 34.10
C VAL A 430 43.44 -5.57 34.05
N PRO A 431 42.60 -6.33 34.79
CA PRO A 431 42.59 -7.78 34.69
C PRO A 431 42.12 -8.25 33.31
N PHE A 432 41.11 -7.61 32.70
CA PHE A 432 40.62 -7.98 31.38
C PHE A 432 41.69 -7.85 30.28
N GLU A 433 42.36 -6.70 30.18
CA GLU A 433 43.42 -6.44 29.19
C GLU A 433 44.65 -7.32 29.42
N SER A 434 44.95 -7.67 30.67
CA SER A 434 46.00 -8.64 30.98
C SER A 434 45.62 -10.04 30.49
N LEU A 435 44.37 -10.43 30.71
CA LEU A 435 43.85 -11.75 30.35
C LEU A 435 43.82 -11.99 28.83
N LEU A 436 43.61 -10.95 28.02
CA LEU A 436 43.61 -11.04 26.55
C LEU A 436 44.88 -11.70 25.98
N PHE A 437 46.01 -11.58 26.67
CA PHE A 437 47.32 -12.05 26.20
C PHE A 437 47.91 -13.17 27.05
N GLN A 438 47.17 -13.69 28.04
CA GLN A 438 47.67 -14.78 28.90
C GLN A 438 47.72 -16.14 28.21
N SER A 439 46.90 -16.34 27.16
CA SER A 439 46.84 -17.63 26.48
C SER A 439 47.74 -17.66 25.24
N GLU A 440 48.69 -18.59 25.25
CA GLU A 440 49.57 -18.89 24.13
C GLU A 440 49.21 -20.27 23.55
N VAL A 441 49.21 -20.38 22.22
CA VAL A 441 49.07 -21.66 21.53
C VAL A 441 50.28 -21.85 20.63
N PHE A 442 51.05 -22.89 20.94
CA PHE A 442 52.06 -23.41 20.04
C PHE A 442 51.40 -24.32 19.00
N SER A 443 51.34 -23.88 17.76
CA SER A 443 50.91 -24.71 16.64
C SER A 443 52.14 -25.17 15.83
N ALA A 444 52.46 -26.46 15.90
CA ALA A 444 53.62 -27.06 15.22
C ALA A 444 53.56 -26.93 13.69
N GLY A 445 52.42 -26.55 13.12
CA GLY A 445 52.22 -26.33 11.68
C GLY A 445 52.44 -24.88 11.22
N THR A 446 52.68 -23.94 12.14
CA THR A 446 52.79 -22.51 11.83
C THR A 446 54.17 -21.98 12.23
N THR A 447 54.82 -21.22 11.36
CA THR A 447 56.17 -20.66 11.57
C THR A 447 56.16 -19.32 12.32
N TRP A 448 55.08 -19.03 13.06
CA TRP A 448 54.88 -17.79 13.79
C TRP A 448 54.58 -18.02 15.26
N ALA A 449 55.05 -17.11 16.10
CA ALA A 449 54.93 -17.15 17.55
C ALA A 449 54.05 -16.00 18.03
N THR A 450 52.93 -16.31 18.68
CA THR A 450 51.98 -15.32 19.18
C THR A 450 51.02 -15.93 20.20
N THR A 451 50.33 -15.06 20.93
CA THR A 451 49.15 -15.40 21.74
C THR A 451 47.95 -15.80 20.88
N ASP A 452 46.92 -16.38 21.51
CA ASP A 452 45.65 -16.73 20.85
C ASP A 452 44.99 -15.50 20.21
N PHE A 453 44.96 -14.38 20.94
CA PHE A 453 44.49 -13.10 20.41
C PHE A 453 45.28 -12.71 19.15
N GLY A 454 46.61 -12.79 19.22
CA GLY A 454 47.42 -12.39 18.09
C GLY A 454 47.31 -13.35 16.90
N THR A 455 47.00 -14.62 17.14
CA THR A 455 46.64 -15.60 16.11
C THR A 455 45.42 -15.15 15.31
N VAL A 456 44.34 -14.79 16.01
CA VAL A 456 43.12 -14.29 15.37
C VAL A 456 43.37 -12.98 14.61
N ALA A 457 44.18 -12.08 15.19
CA ALA A 457 44.52 -10.80 14.56
C ALA A 457 45.33 -10.94 13.27
N MET A 458 46.31 -11.85 13.23
CA MET A 458 47.05 -12.10 11.99
C MET A 458 46.20 -12.76 10.92
N TYR A 459 45.34 -13.73 11.28
CA TYR A 459 44.40 -14.31 10.32
C TYR A 459 43.49 -13.25 9.71
N ARG A 460 42.98 -12.33 10.53
CA ARG A 460 42.17 -11.19 10.07
C ARG A 460 42.98 -10.23 9.18
N ALA A 461 44.25 -9.99 9.50
CA ALA A 461 45.12 -9.13 8.71
C ALA A 461 45.44 -9.73 7.33
N LEU A 462 45.71 -11.04 7.25
CA LEU A 462 45.92 -11.77 6.01
C LEU A 462 44.66 -11.76 5.13
N GLN A 463 43.47 -11.91 5.72
CA GLN A 463 42.19 -11.76 5.00
C GLN A 463 42.07 -10.37 4.35
N ARG A 464 42.43 -9.30 5.06
CA ARG A 464 42.35 -7.93 4.55
C ARG A 464 43.33 -7.64 3.41
N GLN A 465 44.49 -8.29 3.41
CA GLN A 465 45.46 -8.15 2.31
C GLN A 465 45.14 -9.02 1.09
N GLY A 466 44.06 -9.80 1.11
CA GLY A 466 43.68 -10.70 0.01
C GLY A 466 44.52 -11.98 -0.06
N GLY A 467 45.32 -12.28 0.97
CA GLY A 467 46.16 -13.48 1.06
C GLY A 467 45.47 -14.70 1.67
N TRP A 468 44.13 -14.68 1.80
CA TRP A 468 43.36 -15.80 2.37
C TRP A 468 42.86 -16.73 1.26
N ASP A 469 43.75 -17.57 0.72
CA ASP A 469 43.39 -18.73 -0.12
C ASP A 469 43.58 -20.06 0.64
N GLY A 470 43.83 -20.00 1.96
CA GLY A 470 44.17 -21.16 2.79
C GLY A 470 45.62 -21.64 2.60
N ARG A 471 46.43 -20.95 1.78
CA ARG A 471 47.85 -21.23 1.56
C ARG A 471 48.70 -20.38 2.51
N LYS A 472 49.66 -21.05 3.15
CA LYS A 472 50.60 -20.45 4.11
C LYS A 472 51.70 -19.70 3.36
N ASP A 473 51.39 -18.51 2.84
CA ASP A 473 52.39 -17.68 2.18
C ASP A 473 53.12 -16.81 3.23
N ASN A 474 54.21 -17.38 3.77
CA ASN A 474 55.09 -16.79 4.79
C ASN A 474 55.85 -15.53 4.31
N SER A 475 55.71 -15.12 3.05
CA SER A 475 56.42 -13.98 2.46
C SER A 475 55.65 -12.66 2.51
N THR A 476 54.40 -12.67 3.01
CA THR A 476 53.55 -11.49 3.07
C THR A 476 53.93 -10.60 4.25
N VAL A 477 54.46 -9.41 3.95
CA VAL A 477 54.81 -8.41 4.98
C VAL A 477 53.55 -7.65 5.39
N LEU A 478 53.18 -7.76 6.67
CA LEU A 478 52.03 -7.05 7.23
C LEU A 478 52.40 -5.58 7.51
N GLY A 479 51.76 -4.66 6.78
CA GLY A 479 51.88 -3.23 7.03
C GLY A 479 51.23 -2.84 8.37
N GLY A 480 51.83 -1.87 9.07
CA GLY A 480 51.36 -1.43 10.39
C GLY A 480 49.90 -0.95 10.41
N GLU A 481 49.42 -0.32 9.32
CA GLU A 481 48.02 0.14 9.21
C GLU A 481 47.02 -1.02 9.10
N VAL A 482 47.35 -2.04 8.29
CA VAL A 482 46.49 -3.23 8.14
C VAL A 482 46.46 -4.02 9.43
N LEU A 483 47.61 -4.10 10.12
CA LEU A 483 47.72 -4.71 11.43
C LEU A 483 46.86 -3.97 12.47
N ALA A 484 46.97 -2.64 12.53
CA ALA A 484 46.19 -1.80 13.43
C ALA A 484 44.68 -1.98 13.21
N ALA A 485 44.21 -1.92 11.96
CA ALA A 485 42.81 -2.14 11.64
C ALA A 485 42.32 -3.55 12.05
N SER A 486 43.17 -4.57 11.89
CA SER A 486 42.84 -5.97 12.23
C SER A 486 42.74 -6.18 13.72
N VAL A 487 43.64 -5.60 14.49
CA VAL A 487 43.61 -5.59 15.94
C VAL A 487 42.35 -4.88 16.47
N VAL A 488 41.94 -3.75 15.87
CA VAL A 488 40.70 -3.03 16.23
C VAL A 488 39.47 -3.92 16.07
N ASP A 489 39.31 -4.60 14.93
CA ASP A 489 38.18 -5.50 14.68
C ASP A 489 38.13 -6.64 15.70
N VAL A 490 39.29 -7.27 15.95
CA VAL A 490 39.40 -8.44 16.84
C VAL A 490 39.08 -8.04 18.27
N PHE A 491 39.68 -6.95 18.76
CA PHE A 491 39.39 -6.46 20.11
C PHE A 491 37.91 -6.12 20.29
N THR A 492 37.32 -5.44 19.31
CA THR A 492 35.88 -5.11 19.35
C THR A 492 35.05 -6.38 19.47
N SER A 493 35.27 -7.37 18.60
CA SER A 493 34.54 -8.65 18.63
C SER A 493 34.73 -9.42 19.94
N VAL A 494 35.97 -9.47 20.45
CA VAL A 494 36.31 -10.15 21.71
C VAL A 494 35.64 -9.48 22.90
N TYR A 495 35.69 -8.14 22.99
CA TYR A 495 35.04 -7.42 24.07
C TYR A 495 33.51 -7.60 24.06
N LEU A 496 32.88 -7.49 22.89
CA LEU A 496 31.44 -7.69 22.75
C LEU A 496 31.03 -9.12 23.14
N THR A 497 31.83 -10.10 22.73
CA THR A 497 31.63 -11.51 23.10
C THR A 497 31.82 -11.73 24.59
N ALA A 498 32.84 -11.12 25.21
CA ALA A 498 33.08 -11.19 26.65
C ALA A 498 31.90 -10.60 27.43
N MET A 499 31.41 -9.43 27.02
CA MET A 499 30.25 -8.79 27.63
C MET A 499 29.00 -9.67 27.54
N ALA A 500 28.75 -10.31 26.40
CA ALA A 500 27.58 -11.16 26.20
C ALA A 500 27.68 -12.55 26.87
N THR A 501 28.85 -12.95 27.35
CA THR A 501 29.09 -14.30 27.91
C THR A 501 29.39 -14.28 29.40
N ALA A 502 30.34 -13.45 29.83
CA ALA A 502 30.78 -13.33 31.21
C ALA A 502 30.25 -12.04 31.86
N GLY A 503 30.02 -10.97 31.09
CA GLY A 503 29.56 -9.68 31.62
C GLY A 503 28.11 -9.66 32.12
N LEU A 504 27.31 -10.70 31.86
CA LEU A 504 25.91 -10.77 32.28
C LEU A 504 25.78 -11.56 33.58
N ASP A 505 25.48 -10.87 34.69
CA ASP A 505 25.19 -11.48 35.98
C ASP A 505 23.67 -11.68 36.14
N PRO A 506 23.16 -12.89 36.45
CA PRO A 506 21.74 -13.07 36.76
C PRO A 506 21.34 -12.24 37.97
N LEU A 507 20.13 -11.65 37.93
CA LEU A 507 19.56 -10.91 39.06
C LEU A 507 19.25 -11.86 40.24
N GLY A 508 20.26 -12.15 41.06
CA GLY A 508 20.17 -13.00 42.25
C GLY A 508 19.74 -12.21 43.49
N GLY A 509 18.54 -12.47 44.00
CA GLY A 509 18.26 -12.44 45.45
C GLY A 509 17.84 -11.14 46.14
N ALA A 510 18.04 -9.93 45.58
CA ALA A 510 17.64 -8.68 46.27
C ALA A 510 16.87 -7.66 45.42
N GLY A 511 17.01 -7.70 44.10
CA GLY A 511 16.18 -6.94 43.17
C GLY A 511 15.53 -7.93 42.20
N GLY A 512 14.24 -8.20 42.36
CA GLY A 512 13.50 -9.05 41.43
C GLY A 512 13.62 -8.56 39.98
N PRO A 513 13.12 -9.33 39.00
CA PRO A 513 13.21 -8.94 37.59
C PRO A 513 12.68 -7.51 37.40
N GLN A 514 13.50 -6.65 36.78
CA GLN A 514 13.13 -5.26 36.55
C GLN A 514 12.09 -5.24 35.43
N GLY A 515 10.83 -4.99 35.80
CA GLY A 515 9.73 -4.80 34.87
C GLY A 515 9.82 -3.42 34.22
N THR A 516 9.93 -3.39 32.89
CA THR A 516 9.79 -2.15 32.11
C THR A 516 8.79 -2.37 30.98
N THR A 517 8.38 -1.31 30.29
CA THR A 517 7.52 -1.43 29.11
C THR A 517 8.34 -1.41 27.83
N ALA A 518 7.97 -2.25 26.87
CA ALA A 518 8.49 -2.24 25.51
C ALA A 518 7.36 -2.01 24.51
N ARG A 519 7.68 -1.41 23.37
CA ARG A 519 6.74 -1.18 22.28
C ARG A 519 6.75 -2.38 21.35
N LEU A 520 5.65 -3.13 21.37
CA LEU A 520 5.38 -4.21 20.44
C LEU A 520 4.81 -3.63 19.14
N GLU A 521 5.41 -4.01 18.02
CA GLU A 521 4.96 -3.64 16.69
C GLU A 521 4.20 -4.82 16.06
N THR A 522 2.94 -4.58 15.70
CA THR A 522 2.08 -5.56 15.03
C THR A 522 1.69 -5.03 13.66
N ARG A 523 1.74 -5.91 12.65
CA ARG A 523 1.40 -5.57 11.26
C ARG A 523 0.01 -6.12 10.95
N LEU A 524 -0.95 -5.23 10.75
CA LEU A 524 -2.32 -5.62 10.44
C LEU A 524 -2.74 -5.04 9.10
N THR A 525 -3.40 -5.85 8.27
CA THR A 525 -4.04 -5.38 7.05
C THR A 525 -5.38 -4.74 7.40
N ARG A 526 -5.57 -3.49 7.01
CA ARG A 526 -6.81 -2.75 7.26
C ARG A 526 -7.36 -2.16 5.98
N LEU A 527 -8.67 -1.96 5.97
CA LEU A 527 -9.35 -1.31 4.86
C LEU A 527 -9.26 0.20 4.99
N PHE A 528 -8.82 0.86 3.92
CA PHE A 528 -8.70 2.30 3.80
C PHE A 528 -9.65 2.82 2.73
N VAL A 529 -10.24 3.98 2.97
CA VAL A 529 -10.98 4.73 1.96
C VAL A 529 -9.98 5.55 1.14
N VAL A 530 -9.98 5.37 -0.18
CA VAL A 530 -9.08 6.11 -1.07
C VAL A 530 -9.57 7.56 -1.21
N PRO A 531 -8.82 8.58 -0.74
CA PRO A 531 -9.35 9.94 -0.62
C PRO A 531 -9.75 10.57 -1.96
N TRP A 532 -8.95 10.37 -3.01
CA TRP A 532 -9.24 10.93 -4.33
C TRP A 532 -10.47 10.27 -4.96
N VAL A 533 -10.59 8.93 -4.84
CA VAL A 533 -11.77 8.20 -5.34
C VAL A 533 -13.01 8.66 -4.59
N ALA A 534 -12.98 8.71 -3.26
CA ALA A 534 -14.09 9.20 -2.45
C ALA A 534 -14.49 10.64 -2.82
N GLY A 535 -13.52 11.53 -3.00
CA GLY A 535 -13.75 12.92 -3.43
C GLY A 535 -14.44 13.01 -4.80
N THR A 536 -13.98 12.23 -5.78
CA THR A 536 -14.63 12.19 -7.11
C THR A 536 -16.06 11.66 -7.04
N ILE A 537 -16.31 10.60 -6.28
CA ILE A 537 -17.65 10.02 -6.12
C ILE A 537 -18.59 11.00 -5.42
N ILE A 538 -18.16 11.66 -4.35
CA ILE A 538 -18.95 12.67 -3.64
C ILE A 538 -19.28 13.85 -4.57
N GLY A 539 -18.29 14.36 -5.30
CA GLY A 539 -18.49 15.47 -6.24
C GLY A 539 -19.48 15.13 -7.35
N VAL A 540 -19.33 13.96 -7.98
CA VAL A 540 -20.22 13.47 -9.03
C VAL A 540 -21.64 13.25 -8.51
N LEU A 541 -21.81 12.60 -7.36
CA LEU A 541 -23.12 12.42 -6.73
C LEU A 541 -23.78 13.75 -6.40
N GLY A 542 -23.02 14.74 -5.91
CA GLY A 542 -23.52 16.08 -5.64
C GLY A 542 -24.10 16.75 -6.89
N VAL A 543 -23.39 16.67 -8.02
CA VAL A 543 -23.88 17.19 -9.30
C VAL A 543 -25.16 16.47 -9.75
N ILE A 544 -25.20 15.14 -9.63
CA ILE A 544 -26.39 14.34 -9.99
C ILE A 544 -27.59 14.71 -9.12
N LEU A 545 -27.40 14.93 -7.82
CA LEU A 545 -28.46 15.36 -6.92
C LEU A 545 -29.00 16.75 -7.30
N VAL A 546 -28.14 17.66 -7.75
CA VAL A 546 -28.57 18.96 -8.29
C VAL A 546 -29.41 18.78 -9.56
N VAL A 547 -29.00 17.89 -10.47
CA VAL A 547 -29.78 17.57 -11.68
C VAL A 547 -31.11 16.91 -11.32
N ALA A 548 -31.14 16.01 -10.33
CA ALA A 548 -32.38 15.39 -9.84
C ALA A 548 -33.36 16.43 -9.28
N GLY A 549 -32.87 17.37 -8.47
CA GLY A 549 -33.67 18.49 -7.98
C GLY A 549 -34.16 19.39 -9.11
N TRP A 550 -33.34 19.61 -10.14
CA TRP A 550 -33.73 20.40 -11.31
C TRP A 550 -34.83 19.72 -12.13
N VAL A 551 -34.74 18.40 -12.34
CA VAL A 551 -35.77 17.60 -13.00
C VAL A 551 -37.07 17.63 -12.19
N LEU A 552 -37.00 17.47 -10.86
CA LEU A 552 -38.17 17.55 -9.98
C LEU A 552 -38.90 18.89 -10.13
N VAL A 553 -38.17 20.01 -10.01
CA VAL A 553 -38.73 21.36 -10.19
C VAL A 553 -39.27 21.57 -11.60
N TYR A 554 -38.61 21.00 -12.61
CA TYR A 554 -39.05 21.13 -14.00
C TYR A 554 -40.38 20.41 -14.24
N VAL A 555 -40.52 19.19 -13.71
CA VAL A 555 -41.74 18.38 -13.83
C VAL A 555 -42.92 19.08 -13.15
N GLU A 556 -42.73 19.66 -11.96
CA GLU A 556 -43.78 20.40 -11.26
C GLU A 556 -44.19 21.69 -11.97
N ARG A 557 -43.25 22.38 -12.62
CA ARG A 557 -43.52 23.66 -13.30
C ARG A 557 -44.13 23.51 -14.68
N HIS A 558 -43.90 22.40 -15.37
CA HIS A 558 -44.32 22.21 -16.76
C HIS A 558 -45.34 21.08 -16.86
N LYS A 559 -46.62 21.47 -16.97
CA LYS A 559 -47.74 20.57 -17.23
C LYS A 559 -47.67 19.99 -18.64
N THR A 560 -48.13 18.76 -18.80
CA THR A 560 -48.26 18.07 -20.10
C THR A 560 -49.72 17.87 -20.48
N LEU A 561 -49.93 17.53 -21.76
CA LEU A 561 -51.24 17.23 -22.32
C LEU A 561 -51.65 15.75 -22.15
N LEU A 562 -50.84 14.94 -21.47
CA LEU A 562 -51.01 13.49 -21.38
C LEU A 562 -51.93 13.14 -20.20
N TYR A 563 -53.03 12.47 -20.48
CA TYR A 563 -53.93 11.86 -19.48
C TYR A 563 -53.78 10.33 -19.41
N GLU A 564 -53.09 9.73 -20.38
CA GLU A 564 -52.78 8.31 -20.45
C GLU A 564 -51.32 8.10 -20.89
N GLU A 565 -50.80 6.90 -20.68
CA GLU A 565 -49.46 6.52 -21.13
C GLU A 565 -49.37 6.62 -22.67
N PRO A 566 -48.37 7.32 -23.25
CA PRO A 566 -48.21 7.46 -24.70
C PRO A 566 -47.65 6.18 -25.35
N ALA A 567 -48.14 5.01 -24.92
CA ALA A 567 -47.75 3.70 -25.42
C ALA A 567 -48.89 3.07 -26.24
N GLY A 568 -48.62 2.85 -27.53
CA GLY A 568 -49.52 2.11 -28.42
C GLY A 568 -50.39 3.00 -29.33
N LEU A 569 -50.90 2.38 -30.40
CA LEU A 569 -51.65 3.07 -31.46
C LEU A 569 -52.92 3.77 -30.94
N LEU A 570 -53.54 3.25 -29.89
CA LEU A 570 -54.79 3.78 -29.34
C LEU A 570 -54.56 5.10 -28.58
N ALA A 571 -53.48 5.21 -27.81
CA ALA A 571 -53.11 6.43 -27.10
C ALA A 571 -52.81 7.59 -28.07
N TYR A 572 -52.10 7.30 -29.17
CA TYR A 572 -51.89 8.28 -30.24
C TYR A 572 -53.19 8.63 -30.98
N ALA A 573 -54.11 7.67 -31.15
CA ALA A 573 -55.41 7.94 -31.75
C ALA A 573 -56.27 8.87 -30.89
N GLY A 574 -56.27 8.68 -29.57
CA GLY A 574 -56.93 9.57 -28.61
C GLY A 574 -56.35 10.99 -28.62
N LEU A 575 -55.02 11.12 -28.73
CA LEU A 575 -54.37 12.43 -28.88
C LEU A 575 -54.73 13.16 -30.19
N LEU A 576 -55.05 12.39 -31.23
CA LEU A 576 -55.45 12.93 -32.55
C LEU A 576 -56.97 13.16 -32.67
N GLU A 577 -57.76 12.69 -31.71
CA GLU A 577 -59.21 12.84 -31.69
C GLU A 577 -59.58 14.32 -31.55
N GLY A 578 -60.35 14.84 -32.53
CA GLY A 578 -60.69 16.27 -32.61
C GLY A 578 -59.64 17.16 -33.27
N SER A 579 -58.50 16.63 -33.72
CA SER A 579 -57.49 17.41 -34.46
C SER A 579 -57.81 17.51 -35.97
N GLU A 580 -57.51 18.66 -36.59
CA GLU A 580 -57.61 18.82 -38.05
C GLU A 580 -56.63 17.91 -38.83
N LEU A 581 -55.66 17.32 -38.13
CA LEU A 581 -54.62 16.48 -38.73
C LEU A 581 -55.22 15.22 -39.36
N ILE A 582 -56.31 14.69 -38.81
CA ILE A 582 -56.99 13.52 -39.37
C ILE A 582 -57.66 13.84 -40.72
N GLU A 583 -58.15 15.06 -40.87
CA GLU A 583 -58.76 15.56 -42.11
C GLU A 583 -57.68 15.85 -43.17
N VAL A 584 -56.54 16.40 -42.76
CA VAL A 584 -55.37 16.57 -43.62
C VAL A 584 -54.83 15.23 -44.10
N ALA A 585 -54.66 14.26 -43.20
CA ALA A 585 -54.20 12.92 -43.54
C ALA A 585 -55.17 12.21 -44.51
N ARG A 586 -56.48 12.36 -44.29
CA ARG A 586 -57.52 11.87 -45.20
C ARG A 586 -57.44 12.53 -46.58
N ARG A 587 -57.26 13.85 -46.64
CA ARG A 587 -57.11 14.61 -47.89
C ARG A 587 -55.89 14.17 -48.70
N VAL A 588 -54.76 13.93 -48.03
CA VAL A 588 -53.52 13.46 -48.66
C VAL A 588 -53.66 12.03 -49.17
N ARG A 589 -54.27 11.15 -48.38
CA ARG A 589 -54.52 9.77 -48.78
C ARG A 589 -55.44 9.66 -50.00
N ASN A 590 -56.38 10.60 -50.13
CA ASN A 590 -57.31 10.67 -51.25
C ASN A 590 -56.77 11.50 -52.44
N SER A 591 -55.55 12.02 -52.37
CA SER A 591 -54.96 12.80 -53.47
C SER A 591 -54.51 11.90 -54.63
N GLU A 592 -54.71 12.36 -55.87
CA GLU A 592 -54.27 11.64 -57.05
C GLU A 592 -52.73 11.52 -57.05
N GLY A 593 -52.22 10.28 -57.10
CA GLY A 593 -50.78 10.00 -57.04
C GLY A 593 -50.22 9.73 -55.64
N PHE A 594 -51.07 9.38 -54.67
CA PHE A 594 -50.65 8.88 -53.35
C PHE A 594 -49.90 7.54 -53.47
N ASP A 595 -48.66 7.50 -53.00
CA ASP A 595 -47.73 6.36 -53.13
C ASP A 595 -47.68 5.47 -51.88
N GLY A 596 -48.63 5.65 -50.94
CA GLY A 596 -48.66 4.96 -49.66
C GLY A 596 -47.90 5.66 -48.54
N LYS A 597 -47.15 6.75 -48.82
CA LYS A 597 -46.36 7.48 -47.83
C LYS A 597 -46.94 8.87 -47.56
N VAL A 598 -47.81 8.95 -46.55
CA VAL A 598 -48.50 10.20 -46.16
C VAL A 598 -47.52 11.34 -45.86
N GLY A 599 -46.47 11.08 -45.09
CA GLY A 599 -45.48 12.12 -44.72
C GLY A 599 -44.70 12.68 -45.91
N GLU A 600 -44.23 11.84 -46.83
CA GLU A 600 -43.47 12.28 -48.01
C GLU A 600 -44.37 13.07 -48.98
N THR A 601 -45.63 12.67 -49.13
CA THR A 601 -46.60 13.34 -50.01
C THR A 601 -46.98 14.73 -49.49
N VAL A 602 -47.16 14.89 -48.17
CA VAL A 602 -47.41 16.21 -47.55
C VAL A 602 -46.23 17.15 -47.79
N LEU A 603 -44.99 16.69 -47.56
CA LEU A 603 -43.79 17.51 -47.78
C LEU A 603 -43.60 17.88 -49.26
N ARG A 604 -43.92 16.97 -50.17
CA ARG A 604 -43.85 17.23 -51.62
C ARG A 604 -44.88 18.28 -52.05
N ASN A 605 -46.10 18.19 -51.55
CA ASN A 605 -47.17 19.13 -51.88
C ASN A 605 -46.89 20.53 -51.30
N ALA A 606 -46.39 20.61 -50.05
CA ALA A 606 -45.98 21.87 -49.44
C ALA A 606 -44.81 22.55 -50.19
N ASN A 607 -43.86 21.78 -50.71
CA ASN A 607 -42.76 22.31 -51.53
C ASN A 607 -43.17 22.62 -52.98
N GLY A 608 -44.25 22.02 -53.49
CA GLY A 608 -44.77 22.24 -54.84
C GLY A 608 -45.52 23.58 -54.99
N GLU A 609 -46.32 23.97 -53.99
CA GLU A 609 -47.09 25.23 -54.00
C GLU A 609 -46.19 26.49 -54.04
N GLY A 610 -44.92 26.39 -53.65
CA GLY A 610 -43.94 27.48 -53.74
C GLY A 610 -43.44 27.80 -55.16
N LYS A 611 -43.63 26.90 -56.14
CA LYS A 611 -43.15 27.08 -57.53
C LYS A 611 -44.19 27.64 -58.49
N GLU A 612 -45.49 27.56 -58.18
CA GLU A 612 -46.54 27.91 -59.14
C GLU A 612 -46.95 29.40 -59.12
N LYS A 613 -46.52 30.19 -58.13
CA LYS A 613 -46.79 31.64 -58.04
C LYS A 613 -45.72 32.53 -58.72
N GLY A 614 -45.05 32.01 -59.74
CA GLY A 614 -43.89 32.64 -60.36
C GLY A 614 -44.03 33.04 -61.83
N GLU A 615 -45.23 33.23 -62.40
CA GLU A 615 -45.32 33.79 -63.77
C GLU A 615 -46.68 34.46 -64.08
N ARG A 616 -46.80 35.76 -63.77
CA ARG A 616 -47.63 36.74 -64.52
C ARG A 616 -47.29 38.19 -64.10
N GLY A 617 -46.55 38.89 -64.97
CA GLY A 617 -46.87 40.28 -65.36
C GLY A 617 -46.27 41.49 -64.62
N SER A 618 -45.14 41.97 -65.13
CA SER A 618 -44.91 43.34 -65.68
C SER A 618 -44.52 44.56 -64.80
N LYS A 619 -43.45 45.23 -65.29
CA LYS A 619 -43.04 46.67 -65.27
C LYS A 619 -42.04 47.21 -64.21
N LYS A 620 -40.81 47.40 -64.71
CA LYS A 620 -39.89 48.57 -64.65
C LYS A 620 -39.77 49.40 -63.35
N GLY A 621 -38.58 49.37 -62.75
CA GLY A 621 -37.99 50.42 -61.92
C GLY A 621 -36.49 50.20 -61.73
N LYS A 622 -35.65 51.21 -62.01
CA LYS A 622 -34.17 51.19 -62.03
C LYS A 622 -33.54 51.04 -60.63
N GLY A 623 -32.35 50.44 -60.56
CA GLY A 623 -31.49 50.31 -59.36
C GLY A 623 -30.82 51.62 -58.88
N PRO A 624 -29.76 51.61 -58.01
CA PRO A 624 -28.68 50.61 -57.97
C PRO A 624 -28.17 50.12 -56.58
N GLN A 625 -27.37 49.04 -56.66
CA GLN A 625 -26.16 48.67 -55.87
C GLN A 625 -26.22 48.37 -54.36
N GLY A 626 -25.73 47.17 -54.01
CA GLY A 626 -25.32 46.72 -52.68
C GLY A 626 -24.97 45.22 -52.70
N GLU A 627 -23.71 44.88 -52.49
CA GLU A 627 -22.99 43.67 -52.92
C GLU A 627 -22.89 42.59 -51.81
N VAL A 628 -23.14 41.33 -52.19
CA VAL A 628 -22.44 40.02 -51.91
C VAL A 628 -22.14 39.54 -50.47
N VAL A 629 -22.46 38.24 -50.25
CA VAL A 629 -21.70 37.08 -49.65
C VAL A 629 -22.77 36.12 -49.05
N GLY A 630 -22.91 34.82 -49.35
CA GLY A 630 -22.07 33.84 -50.04
C GLY A 630 -22.10 32.51 -49.27
N ASP A 631 -22.87 31.55 -49.79
CA ASP A 631 -22.77 30.06 -49.75
C ASP A 631 -22.20 29.28 -48.56
N CYS A 632 -22.95 28.24 -48.14
CA CYS A 632 -22.43 26.88 -47.97
C CYS A 632 -23.58 25.85 -48.00
N TRP A 633 -23.40 24.74 -48.72
CA TRP A 633 -23.93 23.36 -48.53
C TRP A 633 -24.13 22.65 -49.88
N LYS A 634 -23.15 21.84 -50.26
CA LYS A 634 -23.23 20.74 -51.24
C LYS A 634 -22.23 19.64 -50.87
N MET A 635 -22.55 18.42 -51.33
CA MET A 635 -21.80 17.13 -51.29
C MET A 635 -22.12 16.23 -50.08
N THR A 636 -22.36 14.91 -50.19
CA THR A 636 -22.49 13.95 -51.32
C THR A 636 -23.10 12.66 -50.75
N ALA A 637 -23.79 11.88 -51.60
CA ALA A 637 -24.22 10.52 -51.33
C ALA A 637 -23.33 9.50 -52.06
N GLY A 638 -23.19 8.29 -51.49
CA GLY A 638 -22.96 7.07 -52.27
C GLY A 638 -21.90 6.10 -51.74
N ILE A 639 -22.31 5.01 -51.08
CA ILE A 639 -21.56 3.74 -51.05
C ILE A 639 -22.57 2.58 -51.17
N LYS A 640 -22.40 1.77 -52.23
CA LYS A 640 -23.05 0.47 -52.47
C LYS A 640 -22.22 -0.67 -51.84
N PRO A 641 -22.82 -1.83 -51.51
CA PRO A 641 -22.10 -2.97 -50.97
C PRO A 641 -21.41 -3.80 -52.08
N GLN A 642 -20.17 -4.23 -51.86
CA GLN A 642 -19.54 -5.30 -52.63
C GLN A 642 -19.28 -6.51 -51.72
N ILE A 643 -19.80 -7.64 -52.18
CA ILE A 643 -19.51 -9.00 -51.74
C ILE A 643 -18.21 -9.42 -52.45
N ILE A 644 -17.19 -9.83 -51.70
CA ILE A 644 -16.01 -10.52 -52.24
C ILE A 644 -15.77 -11.79 -51.42
N ILE A 645 -15.84 -12.91 -52.14
CA ILE A 645 -15.43 -14.26 -51.75
C ILE A 645 -13.92 -14.37 -51.99
N THR A 646 -13.16 -14.98 -51.09
CA THR A 646 -11.82 -15.51 -51.41
C THR A 646 -11.62 -16.93 -50.87
N PRO A 647 -10.78 -17.74 -51.54
CA PRO A 647 -10.84 -19.20 -51.50
C PRO A 647 -9.84 -19.84 -50.52
N LYS A 648 -10.07 -21.14 -50.32
CA LYS A 648 -9.19 -22.14 -49.72
C LYS A 648 -8.11 -22.61 -50.72
N ALA A 649 -6.87 -22.81 -50.28
CA ALA A 649 -5.92 -23.84 -50.74
C ALA A 649 -4.59 -23.79 -49.97
N ASP A 650 -4.00 -24.98 -49.86
CA ASP A 650 -2.93 -25.44 -48.97
C ASP A 650 -1.48 -25.22 -49.47
N ASP A 651 -0.55 -25.68 -48.62
CA ASP A 651 0.79 -26.26 -48.87
C ASP A 651 2.08 -25.41 -48.84
N ASP A 652 2.89 -25.80 -47.84
CA ASP A 652 4.32 -26.17 -47.89
C ASP A 652 5.48 -25.14 -47.90
N ALA A 653 6.24 -25.27 -46.79
CA ALA A 653 7.68 -25.55 -46.72
C ALA A 653 8.72 -24.42 -46.55
N ALA A 654 9.49 -24.63 -45.47
CA ALA A 654 10.95 -24.46 -45.31
C ALA A 654 11.54 -23.08 -44.94
N GLY A 655 12.34 -23.07 -43.86
CA GLY A 655 13.51 -22.17 -43.78
C GLY A 655 13.93 -21.58 -42.42
N ARG A 656 14.50 -22.43 -41.54
CA ARG A 656 15.59 -22.23 -40.54
C ARG A 656 16.11 -20.84 -40.08
N MET A 657 16.62 -20.90 -38.82
CA MET A 657 17.54 -20.03 -38.03
C MET A 657 16.88 -18.91 -37.22
N GLY A 658 17.04 -18.78 -35.89
CA GLY A 658 17.82 -19.49 -34.88
C GLY A 658 18.12 -18.52 -33.73
N SER A 659 17.91 -18.89 -32.46
CA SER A 659 18.73 -18.46 -31.32
C SER A 659 18.24 -19.12 -30.01
N THR A 660 19.22 -19.55 -29.23
CA THR A 660 19.23 -20.50 -28.12
C THR A 660 19.41 -19.81 -26.76
N GLY A 661 19.04 -20.54 -25.68
CA GLY A 661 19.50 -20.36 -24.30
C GLY A 661 18.37 -20.66 -23.30
N GLY A 662 18.29 -21.76 -22.56
CA GLY A 662 19.30 -22.77 -22.19
C GLY A 662 19.75 -22.55 -20.74
N ASN A 663 18.91 -22.92 -19.76
CA ASN A 663 19.27 -22.99 -18.33
C ASN A 663 19.29 -24.46 -17.89
N SER A 664 20.43 -24.91 -17.39
CA SER A 664 20.61 -26.17 -16.69
C SER A 664 21.56 -25.95 -15.51
N ILE A 665 21.04 -26.18 -14.31
CA ILE A 665 21.63 -26.88 -13.14
C ILE A 665 23.08 -26.57 -12.74
N VAL A 666 23.25 -26.01 -11.53
CA VAL A 666 23.97 -26.61 -10.38
C VAL A 666 23.19 -26.29 -9.10
#